data_AF-A0A814VPL7-F1
#
_entry.id   AF-A0A814VPL7-F1
#
_cell.length_a   1.000
_cell.length_b   1.000
_cell.length_c   1.000
_cell.angle_alpha   90.00
_cell.angle_beta   90.00
_cell.angle_gamma   90.00
#
_symmetry.space_group_name_H-M   'P 1'
#
loop_
_entity.id
_entity.type
_entity.pdbx_description
1 polymer ?
#
loop_
_entity_poly.entity_id
_entity_poly.type
_entity_poly.pdbx_seq_one_letter_code
_entity_poly.pdbx_strand_id
1 'polypeptide(L)'
;MVFNNGDGTFLTPGSYVTGNNPASVISADINNDNKMDLIVASQNNNIVNVFIGFENGNFQTSMSYMVGAAPYSVIAADFNNDNKLDLVTANLDDSSISILLGNENGGFRTQSKYTVGNGPQSVISVDVSNDNKLDLVTANFPDNTISVLHGNGNGGFRNQINYMVGNGPRSVTSIDFNNDNKQDLAVVNYYDNTVSLLLNNGNGALQITMNYTVGNGPQSIISVDINNDNKLDLVVANYLDNTISVLLSSGNGKFQIQSKYTVGSGSYNIISVDFNNDSKMDLAVVNSIDNTVSILLSNENRTFQTQTTFMVGNGPQSLTSADFNNDSKMDLGVANANDNTISILFSNGNGDFRTPDSFAVGNRPVSVTSGDFNNDSKLDLVVANSNDNTVSVLLSNGNRTFQNQTNYMVGRIPQTVISADINGDNKLDLAIANSHENTISVLLGNGNGSFRTQSKYTVGSGPYTILCADFNNDNNLDLVAANYGYNTVSILLGIGNGSFQTQSKYTVGNSPQSIAAADFNNDSKLDLAVANVIDNTISILLGNGNGSFQQQNVYMAGSNPVFIISDDFNNDNLLDLAVANQLEDTVSVFLGNGNGTFERQRKYGTGSGPSCILSGYLNNDSNVDLIVANEHSGDLSVFLNNCD
;
A
#
# COMPACT_ATOMS: atom_id res chain seq x y z
N MET A 1 -9.47 1.51 -17.70
CA MET A 1 -10.61 2.00 -18.48
C MET A 1 -11.27 0.84 -19.20
N VAL A 2 -12.40 0.31 -18.77
CA VAL A 2 -13.77 0.82 -18.93
C VAL A 2 -14.21 2.00 -18.00
N PHE A 3 -15.47 2.19 -17.56
CA PHE A 3 -15.97 3.47 -16.97
C PHE A 3 -16.86 3.31 -15.64
N ASN A 4 -17.54 4.33 -15.04
CA ASN A 4 -18.01 4.29 -13.59
C ASN A 4 -19.46 4.63 -13.07
N ASN A 5 -20.04 3.91 -12.06
CA ASN A 5 -21.35 4.20 -11.36
C ASN A 5 -21.33 4.91 -9.96
N GLY A 6 -21.63 4.29 -8.75
CA GLY A 6 -21.84 2.89 -8.15
C GLY A 6 -23.03 2.38 -7.33
N ASP A 7 -23.01 1.25 -6.53
CA ASP A 7 -22.09 0.56 -5.49
C ASP A 7 -21.01 -0.63 -5.77
N GLY A 8 -20.06 -0.72 -6.77
CA GLY A 8 -19.43 -1.99 -7.32
C GLY A 8 -18.78 -2.33 -8.75
N THR A 9 -18.20 -1.50 -9.69
CA THR A 9 -17.65 -1.89 -11.07
C THR A 9 -16.47 -1.06 -11.76
N PHE A 10 -15.25 -1.62 -12.08
CA PHE A 10 -13.80 -1.09 -12.22
C PHE A 10 -12.82 -1.77 -13.28
N LEU A 11 -11.52 -1.36 -13.57
CA LEU A 11 -10.87 -1.53 -14.95
C LEU A 11 -9.27 -1.52 -15.44
N THR A 12 -8.59 -2.62 -15.93
CA THR A 12 -7.63 -2.92 -17.16
C THR A 12 -6.01 -2.99 -17.33
N PRO A 13 -5.36 -3.83 -18.25
CA PRO A 13 -4.01 -4.58 -18.15
C PRO A 13 -2.63 -4.16 -18.80
N GLY A 14 -1.43 -4.39 -18.23
CA GLY A 14 -0.13 -4.22 -18.98
C GLY A 14 1.05 -5.22 -18.78
N SER A 15 1.85 -5.59 -19.81
CA SER A 15 2.94 -6.62 -19.85
C SER A 15 4.25 -6.42 -20.73
N TYR A 16 5.52 -6.54 -20.19
CA TYR A 16 6.96 -6.15 -20.55
C TYR A 16 8.11 -6.97 -19.87
N VAL A 17 9.01 -7.63 -20.59
CA VAL A 17 10.13 -8.49 -20.06
C VAL A 17 10.88 -7.86 -18.85
N THR A 18 10.60 -8.11 -17.53
CA THR A 18 11.05 -7.22 -16.40
C THR A 18 12.21 -7.68 -15.45
N GLY A 19 11.94 -8.15 -14.24
CA GLY A 19 12.80 -8.92 -13.34
C GLY A 19 11.93 -9.52 -12.22
N ASN A 20 12.41 -10.49 -11.43
CA ASN A 20 11.59 -11.45 -10.62
C ASN A 20 10.68 -10.98 -9.40
N ASN A 21 9.79 -11.91 -8.91
CA ASN A 21 8.78 -12.16 -7.81
C ASN A 21 8.05 -11.06 -6.95
N PRO A 22 6.72 -11.16 -6.57
CA PRO A 22 5.72 -10.07 -6.79
C PRO A 22 4.77 -9.54 -5.64
N ALA A 23 3.96 -8.44 -5.83
CA ALA A 23 3.39 -7.60 -4.71
C ALA A 23 2.13 -6.66 -4.85
N SER A 24 2.29 -5.33 -5.05
CA SER A 24 1.36 -4.22 -4.66
C SER A 24 1.73 -2.81 -5.21
N VAL A 25 0.87 -1.75 -5.17
CA VAL A 25 1.17 -0.42 -4.54
C VAL A 25 0.46 0.93 -4.99
N ILE A 26 1.11 2.11 -5.01
CA ILE A 26 0.59 3.51 -4.65
C ILE A 26 0.78 4.73 -5.64
N SER A 27 0.86 5.99 -5.15
CA SER A 27 1.11 7.31 -5.85
C SER A 27 1.79 8.43 -4.97
N ALA A 28 2.78 9.20 -5.48
CA ALA A 28 3.21 10.63 -5.16
C ALA A 28 4.53 11.06 -5.90
N ASP A 29 4.85 12.37 -6.09
CA ASP A 29 5.52 13.04 -7.28
C ASP A 29 7.10 13.19 -7.48
N ILE A 30 7.87 12.11 -7.37
CA ILE A 30 9.32 11.83 -7.13
C ILE A 30 10.62 12.59 -7.61
N ASN A 31 10.68 13.74 -8.26
CA ASN A 31 11.82 14.71 -8.20
C ASN A 31 11.40 16.15 -8.41
N ASN A 32 10.11 16.37 -8.15
CA ASN A 32 9.43 17.64 -7.98
C ASN A 32 9.27 18.45 -9.25
N ASP A 33 8.81 17.81 -10.31
CA ASP A 33 8.43 18.49 -11.54
C ASP A 33 7.08 18.06 -12.12
N ASN A 34 6.24 17.29 -11.43
CA ASN A 34 4.92 16.82 -11.85
C ASN A 34 4.98 15.70 -12.92
N LYS A 35 5.44 14.48 -12.54
CA LYS A 35 5.54 13.28 -13.39
C LYS A 35 5.08 11.91 -12.85
N MET A 36 4.43 11.65 -11.73
CA MET A 36 3.81 10.29 -11.45
C MET A 36 4.40 8.86 -11.91
N ASP A 37 5.63 8.37 -11.55
CA ASP A 37 6.28 7.01 -11.53
C ASP A 37 6.13 5.99 -10.36
N LEU A 38 6.14 4.71 -10.76
CA LEU A 38 6.11 3.54 -9.89
C LEU A 38 7.24 3.44 -8.92
N ILE A 39 7.21 2.36 -8.15
CA ILE A 39 8.35 1.67 -7.64
C ILE A 39 7.96 0.35 -7.03
N VAL A 40 8.98 -0.50 -7.00
CA VAL A 40 8.88 -1.94 -7.04
C VAL A 40 10.15 -2.65 -6.57
N ALA A 41 10.06 -3.69 -5.77
CA ALA A 41 11.23 -4.50 -5.43
C ALA A 41 10.91 -5.98 -5.51
N SER A 42 11.77 -6.86 -4.98
CA SER A 42 11.95 -8.14 -5.67
C SER A 42 12.47 -9.41 -4.90
N GLN A 43 11.77 -10.58 -4.70
CA GLN A 43 12.38 -11.87 -4.16
C GLN A 43 13.72 -12.51 -4.72
N ASN A 44 13.78 -13.75 -5.26
CA ASN A 44 14.80 -14.80 -4.94
C ASN A 44 16.32 -14.45 -5.00
N ASN A 45 16.76 -13.39 -5.68
CA ASN A 45 18.04 -12.75 -5.37
C ASN A 45 18.02 -11.22 -5.55
N ASN A 46 17.56 -10.54 -4.53
CA ASN A 46 18.52 -9.67 -3.90
C ASN A 46 18.68 -8.22 -4.32
N ILE A 47 17.83 -7.53 -5.09
CA ILE A 47 17.93 -6.05 -5.26
C ILE A 47 16.60 -5.46 -5.80
N VAL A 48 16.33 -4.18 -5.50
CA VAL A 48 15.11 -3.30 -5.40
C VAL A 48 15.05 -2.25 -6.53
N ASN A 49 13.99 -1.43 -6.80
CA ASN A 49 13.92 -0.52 -7.99
C ASN A 49 13.92 1.03 -7.83
N VAL A 50 13.98 1.75 -8.97
CA VAL A 50 13.60 3.16 -9.41
C VAL A 50 13.69 3.06 -10.92
N PHE A 51 12.60 3.07 -11.72
CA PHE A 51 12.46 3.58 -13.11
C PHE A 51 12.48 5.15 -13.03
N ILE A 52 12.11 5.95 -14.05
CA ILE A 52 11.78 7.41 -14.00
C ILE A 52 11.22 7.76 -15.37
N GLY A 53 9.96 7.92 -15.69
CA GLY A 53 9.44 8.22 -17.05
C GLY A 53 9.77 9.60 -17.71
N PHE A 54 8.88 10.04 -18.62
CA PHE A 54 8.67 11.42 -19.10
C PHE A 54 7.21 11.47 -19.72
N GLU A 55 6.82 12.39 -20.63
CA GLU A 55 5.42 12.89 -20.91
C GLU A 55 4.41 11.91 -21.54
N ASN A 56 4.61 10.61 -21.37
CA ASN A 56 3.67 9.62 -21.84
C ASN A 56 3.55 8.30 -21.02
N GLY A 57 4.16 8.21 -19.84
CA GLY A 57 4.41 6.99 -19.07
C GLY A 57 4.83 5.80 -19.92
N ASN A 58 6.11 5.75 -20.25
CA ASN A 58 6.86 4.70 -20.95
C ASN A 58 8.39 4.84 -20.55
N PHE A 59 9.35 3.93 -20.79
CA PHE A 59 10.53 3.87 -19.88
C PHE A 59 12.02 3.61 -20.51
N GLN A 60 13.14 4.26 -20.05
CA GLN A 60 14.70 4.31 -20.15
C GLN A 60 15.74 3.65 -19.08
N THR A 61 16.88 4.24 -18.64
CA THR A 61 18.12 3.54 -18.15
C THR A 61 18.55 3.51 -16.64
N SER A 62 18.29 2.36 -15.98
CA SER A 62 18.64 1.79 -14.62
C SER A 62 20.01 1.85 -13.81
N MET A 63 20.05 2.12 -12.48
CA MET A 63 21.21 1.79 -11.55
C MET A 63 20.87 1.83 -10.03
N SER A 64 21.33 0.86 -9.16
CA SER A 64 20.78 0.33 -7.83
C SER A 64 21.72 0.19 -6.54
N TYR A 65 21.26 0.04 -5.24
CA TYR A 65 22.07 0.39 -3.98
C TYR A 65 22.04 -0.33 -2.57
N MET A 66 23.16 -0.96 -2.14
CA MET A 66 23.33 -2.30 -1.45
C MET A 66 22.81 -2.67 -0.02
N VAL A 67 22.20 -3.87 0.20
CA VAL A 67 21.20 -4.27 1.29
C VAL A 67 20.99 -5.84 1.57
N GLY A 68 19.90 -6.35 2.20
CA GLY A 68 19.57 -7.79 2.61
C GLY A 68 18.09 -8.38 2.39
N ALA A 69 17.63 -9.67 2.69
CA ALA A 69 16.78 -10.73 1.91
C ALA A 69 15.23 -10.74 1.39
N ALA A 70 14.35 -11.77 1.57
CA ALA A 70 13.07 -12.29 0.89
C ALA A 70 11.52 -11.81 0.85
N PRO A 71 10.99 -10.55 0.81
CA PRO A 71 9.54 -10.15 1.05
C PRO A 71 8.39 -10.11 -0.01
N TYR A 72 7.42 -9.13 0.07
CA TYR A 72 6.13 -9.01 -0.72
C TYR A 72 5.31 -7.63 -0.90
N SER A 73 5.59 -6.36 -0.44
CA SER A 73 4.70 -5.11 -0.62
C SER A 73 5.32 -3.72 -0.08
N VAL A 74 4.85 -2.40 -0.30
CA VAL A 74 5.39 -1.04 0.29
C VAL A 74 4.64 0.48 0.23
N ILE A 75 5.12 1.82 0.53
CA ILE A 75 4.82 3.42 0.19
C ILE A 75 5.66 4.86 0.06
N ALA A 76 6.74 5.30 0.76
CA ALA A 76 7.34 6.67 1.00
C ALA A 76 6.52 7.87 1.58
N ALA A 77 7.15 8.94 2.15
CA ALA A 77 6.61 10.19 2.82
C ALA A 77 7.71 11.26 3.18
N ASP A 78 7.41 12.51 3.64
CA ASP A 78 8.44 13.59 3.90
C ASP A 78 9.34 13.39 5.11
N PHE A 79 9.85 12.19 5.23
CA PHE A 79 10.60 11.72 6.36
C PHE A 79 11.95 12.41 6.74
N ASN A 80 12.21 13.67 6.33
CA ASN A 80 12.65 14.72 7.27
C ASN A 80 12.45 16.22 6.85
N ASN A 81 11.35 16.59 6.18
CA ASN A 81 10.88 17.96 5.87
C ASN A 81 11.67 18.83 4.93
N ASP A 82 12.96 18.60 4.65
CA ASP A 82 13.62 19.52 3.73
C ASP A 82 12.95 19.43 2.29
N ASN A 83 12.08 18.41 2.01
CA ASN A 83 11.46 17.91 0.72
C ASN A 83 12.28 17.00 -0.30
N LYS A 84 12.69 15.72 -0.05
CA LYS A 84 12.98 14.68 -1.11
C LYS A 84 12.48 13.20 -0.82
N LEU A 85 11.38 12.70 -1.44
CA LEU A 85 10.58 11.43 -1.29
C LEU A 85 11.12 10.07 -0.74
N ASP A 86 12.15 10.02 0.08
CA ASP A 86 12.92 8.80 0.35
C ASP A 86 12.36 7.73 1.35
N LEU A 87 13.24 6.84 1.82
CA LEU A 87 13.16 5.42 1.69
C LEU A 87 12.97 4.55 2.94
N VAL A 88 11.83 3.87 3.00
CA VAL A 88 11.29 2.92 3.98
C VAL A 88 11.16 1.45 3.47
N THR A 89 11.79 0.37 3.96
CA THR A 89 11.69 -1.04 3.38
C THR A 89 10.92 -2.08 4.20
N ALA A 90 10.28 -3.06 3.54
CA ALA A 90 9.82 -4.31 4.19
C ALA A 90 9.90 -5.63 3.37
N ASN A 91 10.34 -6.86 3.75
CA ASN A 91 11.20 -7.44 4.80
C ASN A 91 11.38 -9.01 5.15
N LEU A 92 10.68 -10.11 4.70
CA LEU A 92 10.20 -11.49 5.19
C LEU A 92 10.89 -12.58 6.12
N ASP A 93 12.21 -12.70 6.30
CA ASP A 93 12.85 -13.84 6.98
C ASP A 93 14.31 -13.62 7.54
N ASP A 94 14.88 -12.39 7.73
CA ASP A 94 16.02 -12.16 8.71
C ASP A 94 16.13 -10.83 9.58
N SER A 95 15.07 -10.15 10.13
CA SER A 95 14.95 -9.09 11.22
C SER A 95 14.73 -7.54 11.03
N SER A 96 13.97 -6.97 10.09
CA SER A 96 14.22 -5.56 9.64
C SER A 96 13.03 -4.69 9.30
N ILE A 97 13.19 -3.62 8.55
CA ILE A 97 13.74 -2.43 9.15
C ILE A 97 15.28 -2.21 9.29
N SER A 98 15.70 -1.06 8.78
CA SER A 98 16.93 -0.26 8.95
C SER A 98 16.69 1.12 8.33
N ILE A 99 17.60 1.89 7.72
CA ILE A 99 17.11 3.03 6.89
C ILE A 99 17.77 3.35 5.56
N LEU A 100 16.96 3.73 4.53
CA LEU A 100 17.08 4.23 3.12
C LEU A 100 17.54 5.71 2.80
N LEU A 101 17.84 6.63 3.74
CA LEU A 101 18.00 8.12 3.51
C LEU A 101 18.46 8.71 2.12
N GLY A 102 17.74 9.72 1.55
CA GLY A 102 17.48 10.44 0.22
C GLY A 102 18.25 11.74 -0.16
N ASN A 103 18.16 12.34 -1.38
CA ASN A 103 18.60 13.73 -1.71
C ASN A 103 18.20 14.26 -3.11
N GLU A 104 18.71 15.46 -3.40
CA GLU A 104 18.84 16.37 -4.57
C GLU A 104 18.58 15.82 -6.02
N ASN A 105 17.85 14.72 -6.23
CA ASN A 105 17.49 14.19 -7.56
C ASN A 105 16.52 13.00 -7.61
N GLY A 106 16.27 12.30 -6.52
CA GLY A 106 16.03 10.86 -6.60
C GLY A 106 17.36 10.15 -6.70
N GLY A 107 17.79 9.52 -5.60
CA GLY A 107 19.12 8.88 -5.52
C GLY A 107 19.53 8.22 -4.21
N PHE A 108 20.75 7.58 -4.07
CA PHE A 108 20.99 6.34 -3.27
C PHE A 108 22.23 5.87 -2.26
N ARG A 109 22.97 6.59 -1.31
CA ARG A 109 24.25 6.40 -0.36
C ARG A 109 24.56 5.38 0.90
N THR A 110 25.72 4.61 1.05
CA THR A 110 26.59 3.62 1.98
C THR A 110 26.60 1.99 2.57
N GLN A 111 25.86 0.88 3.14
CA GLN A 111 24.59 0.02 3.69
C GLN A 111 23.45 0.35 4.89
N SER A 112 22.91 -0.48 5.89
CA SER A 112 22.17 -0.02 7.20
C SER A 112 21.67 -1.11 8.26
N LYS A 113 21.13 -0.80 9.52
CA LYS A 113 20.37 -1.78 10.46
C LYS A 113 19.32 -1.38 11.63
N TYR A 114 18.03 -1.94 11.75
CA TYR A 114 17.04 -1.94 12.92
C TYR A 114 16.23 -3.26 13.11
N THR A 115 15.49 -3.54 14.21
CA THR A 115 14.95 -4.91 14.45
C THR A 115 13.68 -5.08 15.22
N VAL A 116 12.79 -5.58 14.41
CA VAL A 116 11.51 -6.09 14.68
C VAL A 116 11.60 -7.42 15.42
N GLY A 117 10.73 -8.31 15.09
CA GLY A 117 10.69 -9.68 15.43
C GLY A 117 9.35 -10.05 14.93
N ASN A 118 8.62 -10.93 15.58
CA ASN A 118 9.25 -12.23 15.80
C ASN A 118 9.73 -12.60 14.37
N GLY A 119 10.96 -13.00 14.09
CA GLY A 119 11.43 -13.23 12.69
C GLY A 119 10.68 -12.64 11.46
N PRO A 120 10.69 -11.31 11.26
CA PRO A 120 9.60 -10.41 10.81
C PRO A 120 8.58 -10.76 9.62
N GLN A 121 7.47 -10.03 9.30
CA GLN A 121 6.69 -10.05 8.01
C GLN A 121 5.83 -8.86 7.36
N SER A 122 5.21 -7.73 7.87
CA SER A 122 4.78 -6.50 7.01
C SER A 122 4.15 -5.17 7.64
N VAL A 123 4.18 -3.96 7.01
CA VAL A 123 4.26 -2.56 7.63
C VAL A 123 3.42 -1.39 6.91
N ILE A 124 2.98 -0.17 7.42
CA ILE A 124 2.32 1.06 6.73
C ILE A 124 2.43 2.47 7.49
N SER A 125 1.79 3.69 7.29
CA SER A 125 1.78 4.94 8.21
C SER A 125 1.09 6.35 7.97
N VAL A 126 1.18 7.32 8.95
CA VAL A 126 0.07 7.92 9.76
C VAL A 126 0.29 9.34 10.60
N ASP A 127 0.29 9.65 11.97
CA ASP A 127 0.59 11.01 12.75
C ASP A 127 0.97 11.06 14.34
N VAL A 128 0.37 10.44 15.34
CA VAL A 128 0.65 10.54 16.80
C VAL A 128 0.79 11.90 17.53
N SER A 129 0.46 13.13 17.09
CA SER A 129 0.71 14.30 17.97
C SER A 129 -0.07 15.62 17.97
N ASN A 130 -0.65 16.12 16.88
CA ASN A 130 -1.14 17.52 16.78
C ASN A 130 0.01 18.55 16.89
N ASP A 131 1.17 18.17 16.35
CA ASP A 131 2.26 19.07 15.98
C ASP A 131 3.21 18.52 14.89
N ASN A 132 2.84 17.40 14.21
CA ASN A 132 3.30 16.92 12.89
C ASN A 132 4.80 16.46 12.82
N LYS A 133 5.16 15.32 12.21
CA LYS A 133 6.48 14.59 12.04
C LYS A 133 6.43 13.04 11.74
N LEU A 134 6.08 12.48 10.54
CA LEU A 134 5.90 11.01 10.22
C LEU A 134 6.46 10.01 11.28
N ASP A 135 5.66 9.02 11.62
CA ASP A 135 6.00 7.74 12.18
C ASP A 135 5.43 6.65 11.27
N LEU A 136 5.37 5.38 11.67
CA LEU A 136 4.94 4.28 10.82
C LEU A 136 4.71 2.95 11.56
N VAL A 137 4.19 1.90 10.89
CA VAL A 137 3.43 0.77 11.49
C VAL A 137 3.91 -0.71 11.26
N THR A 138 3.73 -1.77 12.14
CA THR A 138 4.35 -3.18 12.04
C THR A 138 3.90 -4.50 12.83
N ALA A 139 4.25 -5.78 12.40
CA ALA A 139 3.47 -7.12 12.48
C ALA A 139 3.99 -8.66 12.15
N ASN A 140 4.23 -9.86 12.81
CA ASN A 140 4.01 -10.78 13.99
C ASN A 140 4.39 -12.39 13.94
N PHE A 141 4.01 -13.34 13.04
CA PHE A 141 4.38 -14.84 13.11
C PHE A 141 4.35 -15.45 14.53
N PRO A 142 5.24 -16.34 15.04
CA PRO A 142 5.19 -16.80 16.45
C PRO A 142 5.52 -15.79 17.57
N ASP A 143 5.19 -14.49 17.43
CA ASP A 143 4.64 -13.68 18.53
C ASP A 143 3.29 -13.07 18.10
N ASN A 144 2.38 -12.84 19.05
CA ASN A 144 0.95 -12.56 18.79
C ASN A 144 0.67 -11.09 18.45
N THR A 145 1.23 -10.56 17.35
CA THR A 145 1.68 -9.18 17.48
C THR A 145 1.85 -8.18 16.35
N ILE A 146 1.57 -7.00 16.81
CA ILE A 146 1.72 -5.80 16.10
C ILE A 146 1.96 -4.77 17.18
N SER A 147 2.91 -3.93 16.87
CA SER A 147 3.68 -3.21 17.85
C SER A 147 4.52 -2.23 17.05
N VAL A 148 4.60 -0.98 17.53
CA VAL A 148 4.25 0.09 16.61
C VAL A 148 5.03 1.44 16.81
N LEU A 149 5.22 2.34 15.82
CA LEU A 149 6.52 2.96 15.60
C LEU A 149 6.66 4.48 15.22
N HIS A 150 7.13 5.25 16.22
CA HIS A 150 7.24 6.71 16.59
C HIS A 150 8.22 7.82 16.20
N GLY A 151 7.63 8.91 15.73
CA GLY A 151 8.25 10.14 15.25
C GLY A 151 9.22 10.86 16.20
N ASN A 152 10.18 11.53 15.57
CA ASN A 152 11.04 12.67 15.97
C ASN A 152 11.60 13.35 14.70
N GLY A 153 11.00 13.06 13.56
CA GLY A 153 11.04 13.71 12.28
C GLY A 153 12.31 13.77 11.49
N ASN A 154 13.45 13.74 12.15
CA ASN A 154 14.72 13.96 11.48
C ASN A 154 15.56 12.64 11.29
N GLY A 155 14.99 11.45 11.60
CA GLY A 155 15.43 10.02 11.78
C GLY A 155 16.32 9.57 12.97
N GLY A 156 16.14 8.50 13.82
CA GLY A 156 15.78 7.05 13.85
C GLY A 156 15.41 6.52 15.30
N PHE A 157 14.46 5.57 15.60
CA PHE A 157 13.34 5.77 16.59
C PHE A 157 13.61 4.99 17.88
N ARG A 158 12.50 4.61 18.52
CA ARG A 158 12.27 4.63 19.94
C ARG A 158 12.05 3.22 20.47
N ASN A 159 11.14 3.00 21.43
CA ASN A 159 10.75 1.77 22.17
C ASN A 159 9.27 1.91 22.76
N GLN A 160 8.69 1.10 23.72
CA GLN A 160 7.21 0.68 23.69
C GLN A 160 6.42 -0.24 24.78
N ILE A 161 5.14 -0.72 24.50
CA ILE A 161 4.37 -1.96 25.01
C ILE A 161 3.38 -2.64 23.95
N ASN A 162 2.96 -3.94 23.98
CA ASN A 162 2.55 -4.89 22.84
C ASN A 162 1.06 -5.16 22.40
N TYR A 163 0.70 -5.37 21.09
CA TYR A 163 -0.70 -5.59 20.61
C TYR A 163 -1.05 -6.81 19.70
N MET A 164 -2.09 -7.62 20.03
CA MET A 164 -2.46 -8.87 19.35
C MET A 164 -3.73 -8.82 18.50
N VAL A 165 -3.80 -9.85 17.66
CA VAL A 165 -4.84 -10.18 16.71
C VAL A 165 -4.83 -11.71 16.56
N GLY A 166 -5.31 -12.34 15.48
CA GLY A 166 -5.31 -13.80 15.36
C GLY A 166 -4.76 -14.53 14.12
N ASN A 167 -5.50 -14.80 13.06
CA ASN A 167 -5.15 -15.77 11.99
C ASN A 167 -4.76 -14.95 10.74
N GLY A 168 -3.89 -15.25 9.73
CA GLY A 168 -3.57 -14.33 8.56
C GLY A 168 -2.16 -14.17 7.94
N PRO A 169 -1.56 -12.97 7.72
CA PRO A 169 -2.09 -11.65 7.25
C PRO A 169 -1.07 -10.71 6.56
N ARG A 170 -1.39 -9.70 5.77
CA ARG A 170 -0.31 -9.13 4.96
C ARG A 170 -0.35 -7.61 4.52
N SER A 171 -1.32 -6.67 4.87
CA SER A 171 -1.31 -5.13 4.68
C SER A 171 -2.57 -4.18 4.88
N VAL A 172 -2.51 -2.80 4.82
CA VAL A 172 -3.64 -1.81 5.04
C VAL A 172 -3.71 -0.34 4.27
N THR A 173 -3.98 0.93 4.81
CA THR A 173 -4.72 2.22 4.28
C THR A 173 -4.46 3.76 4.68
N SER A 174 -5.44 4.78 4.74
CA SER A 174 -5.29 6.31 4.73
C SER A 174 -6.35 7.50 5.04
N ILE A 175 -7.30 7.67 6.05
CA ILE A 175 -8.23 8.91 6.12
C ILE A 175 -8.99 9.68 7.35
N ASP A 176 -10.01 9.29 8.18
CA ASP A 176 -10.61 9.91 9.48
C ASP A 176 -11.69 9.19 10.38
N PHE A 177 -11.46 8.15 11.20
CA PHE A 177 -12.57 7.50 11.95
C PHE A 177 -13.46 8.29 12.91
N ASN A 178 -13.31 9.58 13.19
CA ASN A 178 -14.31 10.22 14.06
C ASN A 178 -14.63 11.68 13.80
N ASN A 179 -13.90 12.30 12.88
CA ASN A 179 -13.82 13.71 12.53
C ASN A 179 -14.24 14.77 13.56
N ASP A 180 -13.99 14.52 14.84
CA ASP A 180 -13.40 15.53 15.72
C ASP A 180 -11.84 15.68 15.48
N ASN A 181 -11.36 15.36 14.26
CA ASN A 181 -10.01 15.02 13.71
C ASN A 181 -8.88 14.61 14.72
N LYS A 182 -8.50 13.30 14.94
CA LYS A 182 -7.25 12.67 15.55
C LYS A 182 -6.93 11.47 14.67
N GLN A 183 -6.52 11.83 13.49
CA GLN A 183 -5.46 11.22 12.77
C GLN A 183 -5.59 9.59 12.65
N ASP A 184 -6.03 9.04 11.47
CA ASP A 184 -6.71 7.70 10.99
C ASP A 184 -5.91 6.33 11.28
N LEU A 185 -6.39 4.08 11.87
CA LEU A 185 -5.92 2.61 11.51
C LEU A 185 -6.75 1.37 11.05
N ALA A 186 -6.18 0.23 10.53
CA ALA A 186 -6.74 -1.16 10.34
C ALA A 186 -5.79 -2.45 10.32
N VAL A 187 -6.26 -3.71 9.95
CA VAL A 187 -5.61 -5.09 10.12
C VAL A 187 -6.09 -6.39 9.29
N VAL A 188 -5.32 -7.31 8.61
CA VAL A 188 -5.79 -8.56 7.81
C VAL A 188 -5.81 -10.00 8.47
N ASN A 189 -6.45 -11.12 7.94
CA ASN A 189 -6.48 -12.48 8.62
C ASN A 189 -6.58 -13.93 7.85
N TYR A 190 -6.38 -15.17 8.48
CA TYR A 190 -6.21 -16.76 8.35
C TYR A 190 -7.28 -17.97 8.49
N TYR A 191 -8.24 -18.12 9.44
CA TYR A 191 -9.29 -19.18 9.50
C TYR A 191 -10.78 -18.74 9.68
N ASP A 192 -11.16 -17.79 10.56
CA ASP A 192 -12.57 -17.55 10.99
C ASP A 192 -13.34 -16.42 10.25
N ASN A 193 -12.87 -16.02 9.07
CA ASN A 193 -13.53 -15.14 8.11
C ASN A 193 -14.00 -13.73 8.61
N THR A 194 -13.13 -12.75 8.99
CA THR A 194 -13.44 -11.36 9.51
C THR A 194 -12.32 -10.19 9.42
N VAL A 195 -12.54 -8.90 9.82
CA VAL A 195 -11.87 -7.61 9.36
C VAL A 195 -11.40 -6.50 10.34
N SER A 196 -11.77 -6.49 11.60
CA SER A 196 -11.83 -5.37 12.58
C SER A 196 -10.90 -4.09 12.62
N LEU A 197 -10.70 -3.48 13.82
CA LEU A 197 -11.12 -2.09 14.01
C LEU A 197 -10.38 -1.05 14.88
N LEU A 198 -10.03 0.13 14.36
CA LEU A 198 -9.11 1.06 15.03
C LEU A 198 -9.45 2.51 15.37
N LEU A 199 -10.19 2.76 16.47
CA LEU A 199 -10.32 4.13 17.00
C LEU A 199 -9.28 4.49 18.10
N ASN A 200 -8.70 5.69 17.98
CA ASN A 200 -7.72 6.39 18.83
C ASN A 200 -8.15 6.66 20.30
N ASN A 201 -7.47 7.60 21.00
CA ASN A 201 -7.61 8.16 22.37
C ASN A 201 -6.69 9.40 22.63
N GLY A 202 -5.71 9.76 21.77
CA GLY A 202 -4.88 10.99 21.88
C GLY A 202 -3.71 10.96 22.85
N ASN A 203 -3.34 9.78 23.31
CA ASN A 203 -2.39 9.54 24.41
C ASN A 203 -1.68 8.19 24.25
N GLY A 204 -1.74 7.69 23.03
CA GLY A 204 -1.23 6.49 22.45
C GLY A 204 -1.38 5.12 23.12
N ALA A 205 -2.52 4.40 23.09
CA ALA A 205 -2.64 3.00 22.62
C ALA A 205 -4.06 2.50 22.24
N LEU A 206 -4.30 2.03 21.00
CA LEU A 206 -5.66 1.91 20.45
C LEU A 206 -6.41 0.73 21.07
N GLN A 207 -7.70 0.95 21.20
CA GLN A 207 -8.63 0.17 21.98
C GLN A 207 -9.56 -0.73 21.14
N ILE A 208 -9.65 -1.98 21.54
CA ILE A 208 -10.32 -3.08 20.82
C ILE A 208 -11.73 -3.45 21.44
N THR A 209 -12.88 -3.32 20.73
CA THR A 209 -14.30 -3.63 21.18
C THR A 209 -15.29 -4.57 20.36
N MET A 210 -15.53 -4.48 19.02
CA MET A 210 -16.10 -5.60 18.16
C MET A 210 -15.54 -5.77 16.68
N ASN A 211 -16.10 -6.68 15.82
CA ASN A 211 -15.42 -7.39 14.70
C ASN A 211 -16.27 -7.79 13.47
N TYR A 212 -15.86 -7.80 12.16
CA TYR A 212 -16.76 -8.14 10.99
C TYR A 212 -16.31 -9.05 9.83
N THR A 213 -17.26 -9.71 9.14
CA THR A 213 -17.15 -11.03 8.49
C THR A 213 -16.79 -11.00 6.97
N VAL A 214 -16.02 -11.97 6.44
CA VAL A 214 -15.31 -11.90 5.12
C VAL A 214 -14.43 -13.11 4.77
N GLY A 215 -13.80 -13.21 3.59
CA GLY A 215 -14.10 -14.23 2.62
C GLY A 215 -13.26 -15.47 2.49
N ASN A 216 -13.31 -16.02 1.26
CA ASN A 216 -12.13 -16.35 0.48
C ASN A 216 -11.48 -15.01 0.09
N GLY A 217 -10.19 -14.82 -0.19
CA GLY A 217 -9.58 -13.48 0.01
C GLY A 217 -8.26 -13.18 -0.68
N PRO A 218 -7.31 -12.55 -0.02
CA PRO A 218 -7.61 -11.65 1.09
C PRO A 218 -6.92 -10.30 0.93
N GLN A 219 -5.63 -10.43 0.65
CA GLN A 219 -5.07 -9.86 -0.54
C GLN A 219 -5.01 -8.30 -0.46
N SER A 220 -6.02 -7.47 -0.77
CA SER A 220 -5.81 -6.13 -1.39
C SER A 220 -6.39 -4.87 -0.75
N ILE A 221 -5.74 -3.67 -0.77
CA ILE A 221 -6.38 -2.35 -0.38
C ILE A 221 -5.73 -0.90 -0.62
N ILE A 222 -6.48 0.25 -0.56
CA ILE A 222 -6.30 1.65 0.06
C ILE A 222 -7.66 2.39 0.47
N SER A 223 -7.60 3.64 0.94
CA SER A 223 -8.61 4.69 1.29
C SER A 223 -9.00 5.72 0.17
N VAL A 224 -10.25 5.85 -0.37
CA VAL A 224 -10.70 6.95 -1.32
C VAL A 224 -12.19 7.08 -1.78
N ASP A 225 -12.70 7.66 -3.01
CA ASP A 225 -13.99 8.45 -3.58
C ASP A 225 -15.61 8.09 -4.09
N ILE A 226 -16.73 7.72 -3.32
CA ILE A 226 -17.96 6.80 -3.33
C ILE A 226 -19.36 7.14 -3.86
N ASN A 227 -20.27 7.49 -2.94
CA ASN A 227 -21.72 7.62 -2.96
C ASN A 227 -22.14 9.05 -2.78
N ASN A 228 -21.18 9.93 -2.52
CA ASN A 228 -21.22 11.22 -3.14
C ASN A 228 -21.24 12.41 -2.13
N ASP A 229 -21.35 12.11 -0.82
CA ASP A 229 -22.00 12.91 0.25
C ASP A 229 -21.12 13.58 1.40
N ASN A 230 -19.80 13.38 1.51
CA ASN A 230 -18.67 14.13 2.19
C ASN A 230 -17.97 13.59 3.47
N LYS A 231 -18.41 12.48 4.04
CA LYS A 231 -17.46 11.57 4.69
C LYS A 231 -16.36 11.20 3.70
N LEU A 232 -15.32 10.53 4.16
CA LEU A 232 -14.43 9.84 3.26
C LEU A 232 -14.53 8.33 3.54
N ASP A 233 -14.80 7.42 2.57
CA ASP A 233 -15.65 6.15 2.48
C ASP A 233 -14.93 4.75 1.80
N LEU A 234 -15.27 2.37 1.85
CA LEU A 234 -14.60 1.04 2.25
C LEU A 234 -14.75 -0.29 1.44
N VAL A 235 -13.63 -0.96 1.09
CA VAL A 235 -13.51 -2.00 0.05
C VAL A 235 -12.55 -3.18 0.24
N VAL A 236 -12.84 -4.42 -0.27
CA VAL A 236 -11.91 -5.61 -0.31
C VAL A 236 -12.34 -6.88 -1.13
N ALA A 237 -11.45 -7.82 -1.53
CA ALA A 237 -11.73 -8.88 -2.57
C ALA A 237 -11.59 -10.39 -2.15
N ASN A 238 -11.88 -11.48 -2.96
CA ASN A 238 -11.98 -12.92 -2.46
C ASN A 238 -11.39 -14.29 -3.08
N TYR A 239 -10.12 -14.72 -2.89
CA TYR A 239 -9.25 -15.89 -3.35
C TYR A 239 -9.77 -17.10 -4.16
N LEU A 240 -10.93 -17.67 -3.86
CA LEU A 240 -11.26 -19.05 -4.28
C LEU A 240 -12.71 -19.27 -4.66
N ASP A 241 -13.66 -18.70 -3.92
CA ASP A 241 -15.09 -18.94 -4.17
C ASP A 241 -15.51 -18.37 -5.51
N ASN A 242 -14.86 -17.27 -5.83
CA ASN A 242 -15.44 -16.23 -6.60
C ASN A 242 -15.29 -14.92 -5.63
N THR A 243 -15.70 -13.60 -5.55
CA THR A 243 -15.91 -12.16 -6.11
C THR A 243 -15.29 -11.33 -5.00
N ILE A 244 -15.91 -10.31 -4.47
CA ILE A 244 -15.26 -9.08 -4.05
C ILE A 244 -16.32 -8.22 -3.45
N SER A 245 -15.94 -7.15 -2.80
CA SER A 245 -16.75 -6.73 -1.69
C SER A 245 -16.26 -5.42 -1.13
N VAL A 246 -17.07 -4.92 -0.22
CA VAL A 246 -17.23 -3.56 0.26
C VAL A 246 -18.13 -3.69 1.48
N LEU A 247 -18.54 -2.62 2.12
CA LEU A 247 -19.89 -2.43 2.67
C LEU A 247 -20.17 -0.91 2.55
N LEU A 248 -21.15 -0.31 3.26
CA LEU A 248 -21.36 1.16 3.34
C LEU A 248 -21.60 1.66 4.79
N SER A 249 -21.25 2.87 5.23
CA SER A 249 -21.16 3.20 6.67
C SER A 249 -22.39 3.79 7.35
N SER A 250 -22.16 4.28 8.58
CA SER A 250 -22.69 5.45 9.32
C SER A 250 -21.71 5.83 10.45
N GLY A 251 -20.40 5.84 10.16
CA GLY A 251 -19.29 6.48 10.87
C GLY A 251 -19.02 6.15 12.32
N ASN A 252 -18.04 5.22 12.54
CA ASN A 252 -17.19 4.69 13.69
C ASN A 252 -17.58 3.89 15.01
N GLY A 253 -17.87 2.59 15.19
CA GLY A 253 -18.08 1.40 14.36
C GLY A 253 -19.52 0.86 14.42
N LYS A 254 -20.24 0.53 13.33
CA LYS A 254 -21.60 -0.06 13.16
C LYS A 254 -22.01 -0.67 11.75
N PHE A 255 -21.23 -0.74 10.60
CA PHE A 255 -21.46 -0.56 9.07
C PHE A 255 -22.67 -1.23 8.40
N GLN A 256 -22.76 -1.28 7.07
CA GLN A 256 -23.83 -1.94 6.32
C GLN A 256 -23.48 -3.39 5.95
N ILE A 257 -24.24 -4.08 5.06
CA ILE A 257 -24.14 -5.53 4.81
C ILE A 257 -24.39 -5.90 3.34
N GLN A 258 -23.82 -7.03 2.95
CA GLN A 258 -23.80 -7.84 1.72
C GLN A 258 -24.30 -7.23 0.39
N SER A 259 -23.36 -6.75 -0.42
CA SER A 259 -23.40 -6.69 -1.88
C SER A 259 -22.27 -7.54 -2.50
N LYS A 260 -22.39 -7.98 -3.76
CA LYS A 260 -21.53 -9.03 -4.34
C LYS A 260 -21.31 -8.91 -5.87
N TYR A 261 -20.13 -8.53 -6.43
CA TYR A 261 -20.03 -8.14 -7.87
C TYR A 261 -18.96 -8.80 -8.77
N THR A 262 -19.41 -9.51 -9.81
CA THR A 262 -18.74 -10.70 -10.37
C THR A 262 -17.79 -10.45 -11.53
N VAL A 263 -16.70 -11.22 -11.50
CA VAL A 263 -15.73 -11.46 -12.56
C VAL A 263 -15.27 -12.94 -12.54
N GLY A 264 -14.21 -13.35 -13.26
CA GLY A 264 -13.69 -14.73 -13.17
C GLY A 264 -12.25 -14.91 -13.68
N SER A 265 -11.30 -15.53 -12.93
CA SER A 265 -11.34 -15.91 -11.47
C SER A 265 -10.16 -15.39 -10.57
N GLY A 266 -9.88 -15.85 -9.33
CA GLY A 266 -9.20 -15.16 -8.17
C GLY A 266 -7.90 -14.31 -8.27
N SER A 267 -7.30 -13.80 -7.16
CA SER A 267 -6.82 -12.38 -7.13
C SER A 267 -5.53 -11.73 -6.45
N TYR A 268 -5.03 -10.53 -6.92
CA TYR A 268 -3.87 -9.63 -6.63
C TYR A 268 -4.06 -8.06 -6.67
N ASN A 269 -4.08 -7.22 -7.73
CA ASN A 269 -3.72 -5.76 -7.52
C ASN A 269 -4.54 -4.61 -8.12
N ILE A 270 -4.30 -3.30 -7.89
CA ILE A 270 -5.23 -2.17 -8.27
C ILE A 270 -4.73 -0.71 -8.25
N ILE A 271 -5.53 0.19 -8.88
CA ILE A 271 -5.80 1.58 -8.38
C ILE A 271 -7.23 2.19 -8.49
N SER A 272 -7.49 3.37 -7.91
CA SER A 272 -8.62 4.27 -8.21
C SER A 272 -8.18 5.57 -8.87
N VAL A 273 -8.77 5.92 -10.02
CA VAL A 273 -8.14 6.83 -11.01
C VAL A 273 -9.09 7.38 -12.10
N ASP A 274 -9.08 8.66 -12.53
CA ASP A 274 -10.10 9.12 -13.49
C ASP A 274 -9.90 8.67 -14.96
N PHE A 275 -10.66 7.66 -15.36
CA PHE A 275 -10.71 7.12 -16.71
C PHE A 275 -11.86 7.64 -17.62
N ASN A 276 -12.98 8.16 -17.12
CA ASN A 276 -14.11 8.66 -17.93
C ASN A 276 -14.30 10.18 -17.87
N ASN A 277 -13.58 10.81 -16.96
CA ASN A 277 -13.36 12.22 -16.71
C ASN A 277 -14.56 12.97 -16.19
N ASP A 278 -14.68 13.00 -14.87
CA ASP A 278 -15.53 13.94 -14.16
C ASP A 278 -15.04 14.24 -12.70
N SER A 279 -15.19 13.35 -11.69
CA SER A 279 -14.70 13.37 -10.25
C SER A 279 -15.70 12.83 -9.17
N LYS A 280 -15.70 11.51 -8.91
CA LYS A 280 -16.47 10.56 -8.04
C LYS A 280 -15.66 9.27 -8.03
N MET A 281 -15.82 8.36 -9.01
CA MET A 281 -14.86 7.32 -9.31
C MET A 281 -14.60 6.97 -10.79
N ASP A 282 -13.49 6.27 -11.16
CA ASP A 282 -13.22 5.58 -12.44
C ASP A 282 -11.87 4.81 -12.65
N LEU A 283 -11.09 4.32 -11.67
CA LEU A 283 -10.99 2.87 -11.36
C LEU A 283 -10.09 1.85 -12.18
N ALA A 284 -9.22 1.02 -11.57
CA ALA A 284 -8.56 -0.17 -12.19
C ALA A 284 -8.06 -1.34 -11.31
N VAL A 285 -7.76 -2.54 -11.87
CA VAL A 285 -7.54 -3.78 -11.06
C VAL A 285 -6.91 -5.06 -11.75
N VAL A 286 -5.96 -5.88 -11.16
CA VAL A 286 -4.76 -6.64 -11.73
C VAL A 286 -4.48 -8.14 -11.47
N ASN A 287 -4.33 -8.96 -12.56
CA ASN A 287 -4.72 -10.38 -12.53
C ASN A 287 -3.81 -11.59 -12.95
N SER A 288 -3.15 -12.25 -12.00
CA SER A 288 -2.09 -13.30 -12.13
C SER A 288 -2.32 -14.71 -12.71
N ILE A 289 -3.52 -15.30 -12.86
CA ILE A 289 -3.64 -16.71 -13.31
C ILE A 289 -4.50 -16.92 -14.56
N ASP A 290 -5.62 -16.22 -14.78
CA ASP A 290 -6.15 -16.04 -16.14
C ASP A 290 -5.35 -14.97 -16.91
N ASN A 291 -4.40 -14.28 -16.25
CA ASN A 291 -3.49 -13.31 -16.86
C ASN A 291 -4.27 -12.21 -17.58
N THR A 292 -5.25 -11.69 -16.85
CA THR A 292 -6.09 -10.60 -17.33
C THR A 292 -5.94 -9.40 -16.43
N VAL A 293 -6.64 -8.36 -16.83
CA VAL A 293 -7.11 -7.25 -16.02
C VAL A 293 -8.52 -7.02 -16.67
N SER A 294 -9.54 -7.79 -16.26
CA SER A 294 -10.92 -7.98 -16.81
C SER A 294 -12.12 -6.98 -16.51
N ILE A 295 -12.04 -5.70 -16.92
CA ILE A 295 -12.97 -4.52 -16.84
C ILE A 295 -14.49 -4.62 -16.47
N LEU A 296 -15.14 -3.61 -15.83
CA LEU A 296 -16.62 -3.43 -15.65
C LEU A 296 -17.19 -2.00 -16.08
N LEU A 297 -18.28 -1.33 -15.57
CA LEU A 297 -18.76 0.02 -16.08
C LEU A 297 -19.67 0.94 -15.12
N SER A 298 -20.59 1.82 -15.63
CA SER A 298 -21.31 3.04 -15.06
C SER A 298 -22.87 3.19 -15.06
N ASN A 299 -23.49 3.74 -13.99
CA ASN A 299 -24.89 4.21 -13.75
C ASN A 299 -25.01 4.98 -12.37
N GLU A 300 -26.21 5.24 -11.82
CA GLU A 300 -26.48 6.42 -10.93
C GLU A 300 -27.13 6.13 -9.55
N ASN A 301 -27.10 4.90 -9.01
CA ASN A 301 -28.24 4.40 -8.19
C ASN A 301 -27.96 3.59 -6.89
N ARG A 302 -26.78 3.70 -6.30
CA ARG A 302 -26.17 2.70 -5.40
C ARG A 302 -26.16 1.25 -5.99
N THR A 303 -26.05 1.04 -7.33
CA THR A 303 -25.61 -0.26 -8.00
C THR A 303 -24.67 -0.17 -9.27
N PHE A 304 -24.63 -1.14 -10.23
CA PHE A 304 -23.52 -1.43 -11.24
C PHE A 304 -23.84 -1.50 -12.72
N GLN A 305 -22.78 -1.55 -13.53
CA GLN A 305 -22.72 -2.42 -14.72
C GLN A 305 -22.08 -3.81 -14.47
N THR A 306 -21.32 -4.37 -15.43
CA THR A 306 -20.89 -5.79 -15.46
C THR A 306 -19.58 -5.89 -16.25
N GLN A 307 -18.92 -7.06 -16.22
CA GLN A 307 -17.63 -7.26 -16.85
C GLN A 307 -17.55 -7.35 -18.38
N THR A 308 -16.61 -6.56 -18.89
CA THR A 308 -15.83 -6.66 -20.12
C THR A 308 -14.48 -7.32 -19.75
N THR A 309 -13.54 -7.64 -20.67
CA THR A 309 -12.15 -7.98 -20.24
C THR A 309 -11.04 -7.51 -21.21
N PHE A 310 -9.80 -7.31 -20.72
CA PHE A 310 -8.58 -7.36 -21.55
C PHE A 310 -7.49 -8.22 -20.86
N MET A 311 -6.50 -8.68 -21.64
CA MET A 311 -5.42 -9.56 -21.18
C MET A 311 -4.07 -8.85 -20.97
N VAL A 312 -3.25 -9.47 -20.14
CA VAL A 312 -1.83 -9.19 -19.87
C VAL A 312 -1.02 -10.44 -20.23
N GLY A 313 0.29 -10.31 -20.21
CA GLY A 313 1.20 -11.43 -19.96
C GLY A 313 1.11 -11.95 -18.52
N ASN A 314 1.89 -12.98 -18.23
CA ASN A 314 1.60 -13.90 -17.14
C ASN A 314 2.00 -13.42 -15.75
N GLY A 315 1.20 -13.78 -14.73
CA GLY A 315 1.46 -13.46 -13.33
C GLY A 315 1.19 -12.02 -12.81
N PRO A 316 0.24 -11.22 -13.31
CA PRO A 316 -0.01 -9.86 -12.78
C PRO A 316 -0.31 -9.75 -11.30
N GLN A 317 0.47 -8.91 -10.66
CA GLN A 317 0.55 -8.75 -9.22
C GLN A 317 0.82 -7.30 -8.77
N SER A 318 0.81 -6.28 -9.66
CA SER A 318 0.61 -4.88 -9.22
C SER A 318 0.05 -3.88 -10.19
N LEU A 319 -0.44 -2.72 -9.70
CA LEU A 319 -1.15 -1.72 -10.47
C LEU A 319 -1.03 -0.26 -9.95
N THR A 320 -0.89 0.71 -10.88
CA THR A 320 -0.78 2.17 -10.67
C THR A 320 -1.53 2.92 -11.78
N SER A 321 -1.67 4.24 -11.60
CA SER A 321 -1.81 5.20 -12.70
C SER A 321 -1.10 6.51 -12.37
N ALA A 322 -0.83 7.24 -13.43
CA ALA A 322 -1.43 8.56 -13.59
C ALA A 322 -1.81 8.79 -15.07
N ASP A 323 -2.09 10.03 -15.49
CA ASP A 323 -2.14 10.47 -16.91
C ASP A 323 -0.79 10.25 -17.57
N PHE A 324 -0.49 8.99 -17.87
CA PHE A 324 0.77 8.62 -18.47
C PHE A 324 0.91 9.34 -19.77
N ASN A 325 0.05 9.11 -20.76
CA ASN A 325 0.22 9.64 -22.11
C ASN A 325 0.16 11.18 -22.27
N ASN A 326 0.07 11.93 -21.16
CA ASN A 326 -0.20 13.36 -21.03
C ASN A 326 -1.28 13.84 -22.03
N ASP A 327 -2.31 13.02 -22.21
CA ASP A 327 -3.51 13.37 -22.96
C ASP A 327 -4.69 13.75 -22.04
N SER A 328 -4.35 14.05 -20.77
CA SER A 328 -5.25 14.44 -19.68
C SER A 328 -6.27 13.36 -19.36
N LYS A 329 -5.82 12.10 -19.41
CA LYS A 329 -6.61 10.94 -19.06
C LYS A 329 -5.72 9.95 -18.37
N MET A 330 -6.19 9.46 -17.24
CA MET A 330 -5.37 8.59 -16.45
C MET A 330 -5.27 7.20 -17.11
N ASP A 331 -4.09 6.60 -17.04
CA ASP A 331 -3.63 5.45 -17.80
C ASP A 331 -3.16 4.32 -16.87
N LEU A 332 -2.70 3.16 -17.35
CA LEU A 332 -2.45 2.02 -16.44
C LEU A 332 -1.12 1.30 -16.51
N GLY A 333 -0.40 1.30 -15.39
CA GLY A 333 0.81 0.49 -15.20
C GLY A 333 0.51 -0.75 -14.38
N VAL A 334 0.94 -1.92 -14.84
CA VAL A 334 0.66 -3.22 -14.23
C VAL A 334 1.92 -4.09 -14.13
N ALA A 335 2.34 -4.65 -13.01
CA ALA A 335 3.52 -5.53 -12.97
C ALA A 335 3.15 -7.01 -12.83
N ASN A 336 3.82 -7.91 -13.57
CA ASN A 336 3.39 -9.29 -13.80
C ASN A 336 4.48 -10.35 -13.75
N ALA A 337 4.35 -11.25 -12.79
CA ALA A 337 5.36 -12.16 -12.29
C ALA A 337 5.86 -13.17 -13.31
N ASN A 338 5.03 -13.87 -14.05
CA ASN A 338 5.49 -15.11 -14.67
C ASN A 338 6.05 -14.92 -16.08
N ASP A 339 5.57 -13.93 -16.84
CA ASP A 339 6.10 -13.65 -18.19
C ASP A 339 7.25 -12.68 -18.23
N ASN A 340 7.58 -12.11 -17.07
CA ASN A 340 8.48 -10.98 -17.02
C ASN A 340 7.73 -9.76 -17.59
N THR A 341 6.95 -8.94 -16.84
CA THR A 341 5.88 -8.10 -17.47
C THR A 341 5.42 -6.68 -16.85
N ILE A 342 5.24 -5.57 -17.66
CA ILE A 342 4.41 -4.28 -17.64
C ILE A 342 3.90 -3.70 -19.01
N SER A 343 2.85 -2.90 -19.02
CA SER A 343 2.60 -1.91 -20.08
C SER A 343 2.31 -0.59 -19.40
N ILE A 344 2.26 0.48 -20.18
CA ILE A 344 1.10 1.34 -20.02
C ILE A 344 0.01 0.94 -21.02
N LEU A 345 -1.23 0.90 -20.54
CA LEU A 345 -2.41 1.05 -21.40
C LEU A 345 -2.84 2.49 -21.39
N PHE A 346 -3.20 2.99 -22.57
CA PHE A 346 -3.46 4.41 -22.80
C PHE A 346 -4.93 4.70 -23.07
N SER A 347 -5.41 5.77 -22.44
CA SER A 347 -6.81 6.03 -22.14
C SER A 347 -7.55 6.74 -23.27
N ASN A 348 -8.87 6.58 -23.29
CA ASN A 348 -9.80 7.06 -24.31
C ASN A 348 -10.74 8.10 -23.69
N GLY A 349 -10.95 8.07 -22.37
CA GLY A 349 -11.53 9.18 -21.61
C GLY A 349 -13.05 9.27 -21.67
N ASN A 350 -13.75 8.16 -21.89
CA ASN A 350 -15.19 8.13 -22.17
C ASN A 350 -15.93 6.89 -21.63
N GLY A 351 -15.12 6.06 -20.94
CA GLY A 351 -14.24 3.39 -20.78
C GLY A 351 -13.92 2.32 -21.91
N ASP A 352 -12.66 2.10 -22.34
CA ASP A 352 -12.24 0.93 -23.16
C ASP A 352 -10.73 0.89 -23.50
N PHE A 353 -9.83 0.40 -22.62
CA PHE A 353 -8.37 0.35 -22.81
C PHE A 353 -7.93 -0.24 -24.15
N ARG A 354 -6.96 0.45 -24.75
CA ARG A 354 -6.25 0.01 -25.95
C ARG A 354 -5.50 -1.30 -25.64
N THR A 355 -5.15 -2.05 -26.68
CA THR A 355 -4.25 -3.21 -26.53
C THR A 355 -2.98 -2.77 -25.79
N PRO A 356 -2.52 -3.52 -24.76
CA PRO A 356 -1.40 -3.07 -23.95
C PRO A 356 -0.06 -3.19 -24.68
N ASP A 357 0.80 -2.18 -24.55
CA ASP A 357 2.11 -2.19 -25.22
C ASP A 357 3.20 -2.84 -24.36
N SER A 358 4.03 -3.71 -24.96
CA SER A 358 5.02 -4.53 -24.25
C SER A 358 6.45 -4.05 -24.42
N PHE A 359 7.23 -4.10 -23.35
CA PHE A 359 8.57 -3.50 -23.27
C PHE A 359 9.62 -4.48 -22.68
N ALA A 360 10.89 -4.09 -22.42
CA ALA A 360 11.87 -4.99 -21.79
C ALA A 360 12.93 -4.42 -20.82
N VAL A 361 13.51 -5.36 -20.08
CA VAL A 361 14.32 -5.24 -18.85
C VAL A 361 15.07 -6.59 -18.58
N GLY A 362 14.38 -7.74 -18.38
CA GLY A 362 14.89 -9.00 -17.78
C GLY A 362 13.87 -10.15 -17.47
N ASN A 363 13.43 -10.36 -16.21
CA ASN A 363 12.67 -11.53 -15.68
C ASN A 363 11.34 -11.21 -14.85
N ARG A 364 10.89 -11.94 -13.78
CA ARG A 364 9.49 -12.13 -13.15
C ARG A 364 8.71 -11.04 -12.24
N PRO A 365 8.13 -9.88 -12.62
CA PRO A 365 7.82 -8.72 -11.74
C PRO A 365 6.48 -8.56 -11.02
N VAL A 366 6.33 -7.40 -10.36
CA VAL A 366 5.94 -7.37 -8.96
C VAL A 366 4.83 -6.42 -8.52
N SER A 367 5.17 -5.15 -8.37
CA SER A 367 4.62 -4.05 -7.57
C SER A 367 4.54 -2.83 -8.51
N VAL A 368 3.96 -1.65 -8.19
CA VAL A 368 3.80 -0.53 -9.15
C VAL A 368 3.18 0.78 -8.47
N THR A 369 3.57 2.06 -8.79
CA THR A 369 3.11 3.40 -8.20
C THR A 369 3.26 4.74 -9.05
N SER A 370 3.30 5.97 -8.52
CA SER A 370 3.42 7.24 -9.29
C SER A 370 4.13 8.53 -8.69
N GLY A 371 5.43 8.88 -8.97
CA GLY A 371 6.03 10.27 -9.15
C GLY A 371 7.20 10.63 -10.20
N ASP A 372 8.43 11.12 -9.94
CA ASP A 372 9.13 11.99 -10.94
C ASP A 372 10.67 12.24 -10.92
N PHE A 373 11.56 11.28 -11.12
CA PHE A 373 12.99 11.57 -10.90
C PHE A 373 13.81 12.41 -11.94
N ASN A 374 13.32 13.33 -12.80
CA ASN A 374 14.27 14.13 -13.65
C ASN A 374 14.10 15.64 -14.01
N ASN A 375 13.10 16.40 -13.59
CA ASN A 375 12.96 17.87 -13.84
C ASN A 375 12.50 18.34 -15.24
N ASP A 376 11.49 17.68 -15.86
CA ASP A 376 10.70 18.20 -16.99
C ASP A 376 9.14 17.98 -17.15
N SER A 377 8.33 17.46 -16.19
CA SER A 377 6.82 17.59 -16.05
C SER A 377 5.82 16.81 -16.97
N LYS A 378 5.57 15.53 -16.73
CA LYS A 378 5.61 14.50 -17.81
C LYS A 378 5.43 13.02 -17.33
N LEU A 379 4.26 12.35 -17.23
CA LEU A 379 4.10 11.26 -16.21
C LEU A 379 4.81 9.86 -16.39
N ASP A 380 5.14 9.10 -15.33
CA ASP A 380 6.34 8.22 -15.25
C ASP A 380 6.13 6.73 -14.82
N LEU A 381 7.15 5.84 -14.69
CA LEU A 381 7.05 4.52 -13.97
C LEU A 381 8.38 4.02 -13.31
N VAL A 382 8.41 2.79 -12.71
CA VAL A 382 9.44 1.86 -12.05
C VAL A 382 9.07 0.35 -11.86
N VAL A 383 9.86 -0.71 -12.17
CA VAL A 383 9.46 -2.14 -11.93
C VAL A 383 10.62 -3.06 -11.58
N ALA A 384 10.31 -4.17 -10.89
CA ALA A 384 11.21 -5.04 -10.16
C ALA A 384 11.09 -6.53 -10.40
N ASN A 385 11.98 -7.44 -9.94
CA ASN A 385 13.45 -7.52 -10.18
C ASN A 385 14.31 -8.48 -9.34
N SER A 386 13.78 -9.68 -9.11
CA SER A 386 14.14 -10.45 -7.94
C SER A 386 15.24 -11.46 -7.97
N ASN A 387 15.00 -12.69 -8.37
CA ASN A 387 16.01 -13.59 -8.94
C ASN A 387 16.88 -12.95 -10.07
N ASP A 388 16.88 -11.62 -10.27
CA ASP A 388 17.87 -10.83 -11.00
C ASP A 388 18.93 -10.18 -10.10
N ASN A 389 18.54 -9.64 -8.94
CA ASN A 389 19.10 -8.44 -8.32
C ASN A 389 18.93 -7.18 -9.23
N THR A 390 17.79 -6.45 -9.29
CA THR A 390 17.75 -5.15 -10.04
C THR A 390 16.95 -3.95 -9.42
N VAL A 391 17.61 -2.78 -9.18
CA VAL A 391 17.27 -1.38 -9.58
C VAL A 391 17.03 -1.25 -11.01
N SER A 392 15.91 -0.65 -11.39
CA SER A 392 15.74 -0.30 -12.76
C SER A 392 14.97 0.97 -13.03
N VAL A 393 15.62 1.96 -13.73
CA VAL A 393 15.55 3.49 -13.94
C VAL A 393 15.09 3.93 -15.36
N LEU A 394 13.83 3.77 -15.73
CA LEU A 394 13.26 3.92 -17.07
C LEU A 394 12.29 5.15 -17.29
N LEU A 395 12.73 6.12 -18.17
CA LEU A 395 12.20 7.36 -18.87
C LEU A 395 11.34 7.32 -20.20
N SER A 396 10.36 8.27 -20.41
CA SER A 396 9.24 8.25 -21.44
C SER A 396 8.99 9.42 -22.42
N ASN A 397 9.14 9.22 -23.72
CA ASN A 397 9.45 10.33 -24.63
C ASN A 397 8.29 11.25 -25.12
N GLY A 398 7.27 11.52 -24.31
CA GLY A 398 6.03 12.25 -24.67
C GLY A 398 5.13 11.74 -25.81
N ASN A 399 5.10 10.43 -26.09
CA ASN A 399 4.54 9.90 -27.33
C ASN A 399 4.15 8.39 -27.34
N ARG A 400 3.75 7.81 -26.20
CA ARG A 400 3.58 6.35 -25.98
C ARG A 400 4.86 5.53 -26.29
N THR A 401 6.05 6.01 -25.89
CA THR A 401 7.32 5.26 -26.04
C THR A 401 8.36 5.40 -24.92
N PHE A 402 9.10 4.29 -24.80
CA PHE A 402 10.17 3.96 -23.87
C PHE A 402 11.54 4.41 -24.39
N GLN A 403 12.56 4.50 -23.53
CA GLN A 403 13.93 4.16 -23.96
C GLN A 403 14.26 2.70 -23.48
N ASN A 404 15.37 2.36 -22.81
CA ASN A 404 15.62 1.00 -22.27
C ASN A 404 16.48 0.98 -20.99
N GLN A 405 16.46 -0.10 -20.18
CA GLN A 405 17.15 -0.16 -18.88
C GLN A 405 18.70 -0.31 -18.89
N THR A 406 19.38 0.23 -17.85
CA THR A 406 20.73 -0.11 -17.29
C THR A 406 20.60 -1.13 -16.09
N ASN A 407 21.44 -1.18 -15.01
CA ASN A 407 21.32 -1.77 -13.61
C ASN A 407 22.56 -1.47 -12.72
N TYR A 408 22.53 -1.63 -11.37
CA TYR A 408 23.65 -1.84 -10.40
C TYR A 408 23.27 -2.77 -9.20
N MET A 409 23.29 -2.35 -7.90
CA MET A 409 23.26 -3.25 -6.69
C MET A 409 22.54 -2.73 -5.40
N VAL A 410 21.24 -3.01 -5.16
CA VAL A 410 20.49 -2.91 -3.86
C VAL A 410 20.76 -4.15 -3.02
N GLY A 411 19.80 -4.75 -2.34
CA GLY A 411 20.15 -5.94 -1.60
C GLY A 411 18.98 -6.79 -1.22
N ARG A 412 19.29 -7.75 -0.36
CA ARG A 412 18.88 -9.12 -0.61
C ARG A 412 17.36 -9.31 -0.80
N ILE A 413 17.02 -10.49 -1.36
CA ILE A 413 15.73 -11.04 -1.82
C ILE A 413 14.46 -10.09 -1.82
N PRO A 414 14.42 -8.79 -2.21
CA PRO A 414 13.41 -7.77 -1.79
C PRO A 414 11.88 -7.94 -2.21
N GLN A 415 10.97 -6.92 -2.24
CA GLN A 415 9.61 -7.00 -2.94
C GLN A 415 8.64 -5.80 -3.29
N THR A 416 8.76 -4.52 -2.89
CA THR A 416 8.07 -3.35 -3.51
C THR A 416 8.98 -2.13 -3.30
N VAL A 417 8.86 -1.05 -4.08
CA VAL A 417 9.37 0.29 -3.73
C VAL A 417 8.29 1.37 -3.95
N ILE A 418 8.42 2.61 -3.49
CA ILE A 418 7.31 3.59 -3.29
C ILE A 418 7.69 5.11 -3.16
N SER A 419 6.75 6.05 -2.87
CA SER A 419 6.78 7.53 -3.03
C SER A 419 6.04 8.42 -1.95
N ALA A 420 6.71 9.35 -1.25
CA ALA A 420 6.31 10.68 -0.65
C ALA A 420 7.52 11.30 0.16
N ASP A 421 7.62 12.60 0.57
CA ASP A 421 8.80 13.53 0.39
C ASP A 421 10.21 13.53 1.18
N ILE A 422 10.85 12.47 1.75
CA ILE A 422 11.94 12.57 2.80
C ILE A 422 13.05 13.65 2.80
N ASN A 423 14.19 13.46 2.12
CA ASN A 423 15.47 13.93 2.66
C ASN A 423 15.51 15.45 2.81
N GLY A 424 15.33 16.13 1.70
CA GLY A 424 14.89 17.51 1.65
C GLY A 424 15.42 18.70 0.74
N ASP A 425 14.92 18.95 -0.48
CA ASP A 425 15.24 20.18 -1.26
C ASP A 425 14.31 20.45 -2.46
N ASN A 426 13.12 19.87 -2.45
CA ASN A 426 12.22 19.66 -3.57
C ASN A 426 12.92 18.92 -4.74
N LYS A 427 13.42 17.69 -4.54
CA LYS A 427 13.86 16.72 -5.60
C LYS A 427 13.90 15.26 -5.10
N LEU A 428 12.73 14.71 -5.01
CA LEU A 428 12.28 13.55 -4.31
C LEU A 428 13.00 12.20 -4.53
N ASP A 429 12.78 11.21 -3.66
CA ASP A 429 13.31 9.86 -3.81
C ASP A 429 12.27 8.74 -3.43
N LEU A 430 12.67 7.58 -2.93
CA LEU A 430 11.83 6.36 -3.01
C LEU A 430 11.27 5.78 -1.70
N ALA A 431 10.80 4.54 -1.59
CA ALA A 431 10.88 3.67 -0.37
C ALA A 431 10.67 2.17 -0.77
N ILE A 432 10.71 1.02 -0.04
CA ILE A 432 11.28 -0.28 -0.51
C ILE A 432 10.96 -1.68 0.16
N ALA A 433 11.77 -2.74 -0.05
CA ALA A 433 11.66 -4.10 0.56
C ALA A 433 13.01 -4.89 0.53
N ASN A 434 13.34 -5.88 1.44
CA ASN A 434 14.71 -6.47 1.77
C ASN A 434 14.93 -7.47 3.05
N SER A 435 14.50 -8.77 3.09
CA SER A 435 14.44 -9.88 4.14
C SER A 435 15.59 -10.63 4.81
N HIS A 436 16.00 -11.85 4.39
CA HIS A 436 16.86 -12.79 5.08
C HIS A 436 18.35 -12.42 5.14
N GLU A 437 18.60 -11.11 5.23
CA GLU A 437 19.85 -10.43 5.58
C GLU A 437 19.60 -8.93 5.88
N ASN A 438 18.39 -8.44 5.53
CA ASN A 438 17.51 -7.86 6.50
C ASN A 438 17.59 -6.37 6.80
N THR A 439 16.92 -5.53 6.02
CA THR A 439 17.36 -4.14 6.01
C THR A 439 16.55 -3.18 5.14
N ILE A 440 16.12 -2.02 5.65
CA ILE A 440 16.19 -0.82 4.80
C ILE A 440 17.67 -0.35 4.76
N SER A 441 18.56 -0.64 3.83
CA SER A 441 19.90 0.08 3.75
C SER A 441 19.73 1.61 3.56
N VAL A 442 20.72 2.54 3.42
CA VAL A 442 20.54 3.99 3.01
C VAL A 442 20.73 4.29 1.50
N LEU A 443 20.04 5.31 0.99
CA LEU A 443 19.67 5.53 -0.40
C LEU A 443 19.38 7.13 -0.65
N LEU A 444 20.38 8.06 -0.92
CA LEU A 444 20.27 9.54 -1.28
C LEU A 444 20.53 10.20 -2.73
N GLY A 445 19.66 10.99 -3.44
CA GLY A 445 19.81 11.83 -4.71
C GLY A 445 21.05 11.81 -5.66
N ASN A 446 21.41 12.91 -6.33
CA ASN A 446 22.73 13.08 -7.01
C ASN A 446 23.16 14.52 -7.38
N GLY A 447 22.71 15.17 -8.48
CA GLY A 447 21.62 14.80 -9.42
C GLY A 447 21.87 14.88 -10.95
N ASN A 448 21.25 13.95 -11.72
CA ASN A 448 20.99 13.99 -13.18
C ASN A 448 19.95 12.95 -13.72
N GLY A 449 18.91 12.52 -12.98
CA GLY A 449 17.97 11.41 -13.33
C GLY A 449 18.45 10.05 -12.81
N SER A 450 18.98 10.01 -11.58
CA SER A 450 20.10 9.12 -11.26
C SER A 450 20.51 9.13 -9.79
N PHE A 451 21.16 8.06 -9.30
CA PHE A 451 21.09 7.75 -7.87
C PHE A 451 22.48 7.47 -7.15
N ARG A 452 22.85 8.06 -5.96
CA ARG A 452 24.06 7.72 -5.06
C ARG A 452 24.06 6.26 -4.51
N THR A 453 24.94 5.78 -3.56
CA THR A 453 25.14 4.31 -3.20
C THR A 453 25.29 3.74 -1.70
N GLN A 454 24.27 3.22 -0.90
CA GLN A 454 24.22 2.30 0.39
C GLN A 454 23.79 2.46 2.02
N SER A 455 24.29 3.24 3.11
CA SER A 455 24.81 3.26 4.64
C SER A 455 25.69 2.24 5.57
N LYS A 456 25.27 1.45 6.65
CA LYS A 456 25.94 0.17 7.24
C LYS A 456 25.15 -0.77 8.28
N TYR A 457 25.40 -2.12 8.27
CA TYR A 457 24.71 -3.34 8.90
C TYR A 457 24.84 -3.66 10.46
N THR A 458 24.34 -4.75 11.15
CA THR A 458 23.80 -6.17 10.88
C THR A 458 23.01 -6.87 12.07
N VAL A 459 21.97 -7.74 11.88
CA VAL A 459 21.17 -8.64 12.84
C VAL A 459 20.01 -9.49 12.16
N GLY A 460 19.39 -10.52 12.83
CA GLY A 460 18.62 -11.71 12.25
C GLY A 460 17.10 -12.06 12.62
N SER A 461 16.18 -12.44 11.67
CA SER A 461 14.62 -12.59 11.62
C SER A 461 13.51 -12.53 10.32
N GLY A 462 12.76 -11.63 9.47
CA GLY A 462 12.46 -10.17 8.86
C GLY A 462 11.03 -9.73 8.10
N PRO A 463 10.51 -8.47 7.69
CA PRO A 463 9.14 -7.92 7.05
C PRO A 463 8.35 -8.00 5.64
N TYR A 464 7.43 -7.04 5.22
CA TYR A 464 6.77 -6.80 3.85
C TYR A 464 5.80 -5.61 3.36
N THR A 465 5.42 -4.43 3.95
CA THR A 465 4.62 -3.32 3.24
C THR A 465 4.86 -1.85 3.73
N ILE A 466 4.27 -0.71 3.26
CA ILE A 466 4.22 0.63 3.92
C ILE A 466 2.96 1.62 3.40
N LEU A 467 2.50 2.84 4.01
CA LEU A 467 1.82 4.24 3.65
C LEU A 467 2.33 5.41 4.55
N CYS A 468 1.86 6.68 4.40
CA CYS A 468 2.65 7.92 4.22
C CYS A 468 2.21 9.29 4.87
N ALA A 469 1.52 9.39 6.03
CA ALA A 469 1.10 10.71 6.62
C ALA A 469 1.89 11.32 7.84
N ASP A 470 1.60 12.57 8.27
CA ASP A 470 2.50 13.49 9.02
C ASP A 470 2.31 13.69 10.56
N PHE A 471 3.30 13.32 11.41
CA PHE A 471 3.23 13.00 12.87
C PHE A 471 3.60 13.93 14.11
N ASN A 472 4.84 13.87 14.65
CA ASN A 472 5.18 14.10 16.07
C ASN A 472 5.38 15.51 16.73
N ASN A 473 6.01 16.57 16.16
CA ASN A 473 6.24 17.95 16.74
C ASN A 473 7.25 18.88 16.01
N ASP A 474 7.55 18.69 14.72
CA ASP A 474 8.48 19.46 13.87
C ASP A 474 8.33 19.26 12.34
N ASN A 475 7.27 18.57 11.86
CA ASN A 475 6.90 18.25 10.46
C ASN A 475 8.03 17.76 9.54
N ASN A 476 9.19 17.42 10.09
CA ASN A 476 10.12 16.49 9.50
C ASN A 476 9.61 15.10 9.81
N LEU A 477 9.66 14.12 8.92
CA LEU A 477 8.86 12.93 9.11
C LEU A 477 9.80 11.67 9.44
N ASP A 478 9.46 10.45 9.92
CA ASP A 478 10.39 9.26 10.03
C ASP A 478 9.81 7.79 9.87
N LEU A 479 10.68 6.73 9.89
CA LEU A 479 10.60 5.44 9.11
C LEU A 479 10.24 4.04 9.76
N VAL A 480 10.01 2.93 8.99
CA VAL A 480 9.65 1.58 9.56
C VAL A 480 9.56 0.29 8.71
N ALA A 481 9.61 -0.91 9.37
CA ALA A 481 9.04 -2.20 8.91
C ALA A 481 8.94 -3.37 9.93
N ALA A 482 8.32 -4.53 9.60
CA ALA A 482 7.43 -5.46 10.40
C ALA A 482 7.48 -7.04 10.39
N ASN A 483 6.68 -7.91 11.11
CA ASN A 483 7.01 -9.01 12.15
C ASN A 483 6.86 -10.70 12.36
N TYR A 484 7.02 -11.82 11.53
CA TYR A 484 7.11 -13.38 11.75
C TYR A 484 7.83 -14.29 12.85
N GLY A 485 9.00 -14.97 12.65
CA GLY A 485 9.63 -16.09 13.46
C GLY A 485 10.97 -15.94 14.26
N TYR A 486 10.97 -15.36 15.47
CA TYR A 486 12.08 -15.19 16.46
C TYR A 486 11.62 -14.62 17.84
N ASN A 487 11.34 -13.29 18.01
CA ASN A 487 10.70 -12.68 19.21
C ASN A 487 10.02 -11.26 19.10
N THR A 488 10.71 -10.19 18.69
CA THR A 488 10.33 -8.76 19.00
C THR A 488 9.70 -7.77 17.94
N VAL A 489 9.93 -6.40 17.89
CA VAL A 489 9.23 -5.36 16.99
C VAL A 489 9.68 -3.79 16.97
N SER A 490 10.07 -3.08 15.84
CA SER A 490 10.98 -1.82 15.73
C SER A 490 10.65 -0.47 14.97
N ILE A 491 11.22 0.69 15.43
CA ILE A 491 10.88 2.16 15.30
C ILE A 491 12.16 3.05 14.88
N LEU A 492 12.13 4.13 14.00
CA LEU A 492 13.05 5.17 13.32
C LEU A 492 12.95 6.85 13.40
N LEU A 493 13.08 7.63 14.54
CA LEU A 493 13.05 9.07 15.09
C LEU A 493 14.29 10.04 15.18
N GLY A 494 14.33 11.17 14.48
CA GLY A 494 15.21 12.39 14.60
C GLY A 494 16.73 12.43 14.89
N ILE A 495 17.53 12.95 13.92
CA ILE A 495 18.80 13.71 14.13
C ILE A 495 19.04 15.00 13.29
N GLY A 496 18.50 15.16 12.06
CA GLY A 496 18.59 16.39 11.23
C GLY A 496 19.39 16.25 9.92
N ASN A 497 18.73 15.86 8.81
CA ASN A 497 19.20 15.38 7.48
C ASN A 497 18.55 14.04 7.08
N GLY A 498 17.81 13.43 8.00
CA GLY A 498 17.17 12.13 7.92
C GLY A 498 17.98 11.01 8.57
N SER A 499 19.32 10.93 8.49
CA SER A 499 20.06 9.66 8.71
C SER A 499 19.74 8.96 10.03
N PHE A 500 18.98 7.87 9.98
CA PHE A 500 18.09 7.58 11.08
C PHE A 500 18.84 6.88 12.29
N GLN A 501 18.72 7.37 13.54
CA GLN A 501 18.97 6.61 14.81
C GLN A 501 18.10 5.33 15.02
N THR A 502 17.80 4.86 16.23
CA THR A 502 17.72 3.41 16.53
C THR A 502 16.39 2.65 16.32
N GLN A 503 16.07 1.72 17.24
CA GLN A 503 15.26 0.51 17.07
C GLN A 503 14.75 -0.05 18.42
N SER A 504 13.87 -1.06 18.35
CA SER A 504 12.76 -1.17 19.30
C SER A 504 12.08 -2.54 19.29
N LYS A 505 11.44 -2.97 20.39
CA LYS A 505 10.93 -4.36 20.59
C LYS A 505 9.73 -4.63 21.53
N TYR A 506 8.86 -5.59 21.19
CA TYR A 506 7.70 -6.00 22.02
C TYR A 506 7.40 -7.53 21.94
N THR A 507 6.65 -8.19 22.87
CA THR A 507 6.47 -9.69 22.93
C THR A 507 5.17 -10.20 23.61
N VAL A 508 4.58 -11.35 23.17
CA VAL A 508 3.39 -12.06 23.75
C VAL A 508 3.08 -13.56 23.40
N GLY A 509 3.17 -14.08 22.16
CA GLY A 509 2.47 -15.35 21.76
C GLY A 509 2.57 -15.87 20.28
N ASN A 510 1.55 -15.71 19.40
CA ASN A 510 1.59 -16.06 17.96
C ASN A 510 0.58 -15.32 16.98
N SER A 511 1.06 -14.51 16.00
CA SER A 511 0.51 -14.45 14.62
C SER A 511 1.10 -13.50 13.46
N PRO A 512 1.17 -12.15 13.45
CA PRO A 512 1.09 -11.13 12.28
C PRO A 512 1.97 -10.76 11.03
N GLN A 513 1.48 -9.72 10.24
CA GLN A 513 1.94 -9.00 8.95
C GLN A 513 0.97 -7.84 8.30
N SER A 514 1.24 -6.49 8.38
CA SER A 514 0.74 -5.14 7.75
C SER A 514 -0.54 -4.17 8.01
N ILE A 515 -0.63 -2.81 7.57
CA ILE A 515 -1.19 -1.45 8.19
C ILE A 515 -1.79 -0.09 7.45
N ALA A 516 -2.14 1.16 8.02
CA ALA A 516 -2.91 2.44 7.55
C ALA A 516 -2.41 3.98 7.78
N ALA A 517 -3.21 5.12 7.50
CA ALA A 517 -2.78 6.59 7.25
C ALA A 517 -3.59 8.07 7.22
N ALA A 518 -4.79 8.56 7.77
CA ALA A 518 -5.22 10.07 7.93
C ALA A 518 -6.09 10.86 9.13
N ASP A 519 -7.34 10.62 9.72
CA ASP A 519 -8.03 11.21 10.99
C ASP A 519 -8.69 10.44 12.34
N PHE A 520 -8.44 9.16 12.84
CA PHE A 520 -9.10 8.12 13.78
C PHE A 520 -9.43 8.15 15.37
N ASN A 521 -9.36 9.16 16.29
CA ASN A 521 -10.30 9.40 17.50
C ASN A 521 -10.36 10.80 18.11
N ASN A 522 -9.78 11.77 17.43
CA ASN A 522 -10.40 13.06 17.37
C ASN A 522 -9.93 14.15 18.42
N ASP A 523 -8.66 14.61 18.21
CA ASP A 523 -7.76 15.66 18.85
C ASP A 523 -6.38 15.90 18.11
N SER A 524 -6.28 15.41 16.87
CA SER A 524 -5.23 15.49 15.83
C SER A 524 -3.99 14.60 16.00
N LYS A 525 -4.13 13.33 16.41
CA LYS A 525 -3.05 12.30 16.53
C LYS A 525 -3.17 11.06 15.66
N LEU A 526 -2.35 10.86 14.64
CA LEU A 526 -2.13 9.62 13.91
C LEU A 526 -1.88 8.42 14.85
N ASP A 527 -1.77 7.21 14.36
CA ASP A 527 -2.11 6.04 15.19
C ASP A 527 -1.63 4.74 14.54
N LEU A 528 -1.78 3.50 15.04
CA LEU A 528 -1.06 2.32 14.49
C LEU A 528 -1.72 0.89 14.64
N ALA A 529 -1.49 -0.12 13.74
CA ALA A 529 -2.19 -1.46 13.68
C ALA A 529 -2.02 -2.42 12.50
N VAL A 530 -2.21 -3.70 12.72
CA VAL A 530 -2.00 -4.75 11.73
C VAL A 530 -2.84 -5.95 12.02
N ALA A 531 -3.19 -6.73 11.01
CA ALA A 531 -3.10 -8.18 10.80
C ALA A 531 -2.63 -9.24 11.89
N ASN A 532 -2.84 -10.59 11.80
CA ASN A 532 -2.13 -11.78 12.51
C ASN A 532 -2.04 -13.05 11.60
N VAL A 533 -1.21 -14.14 11.76
CA VAL A 533 -1.10 -15.41 10.91
C VAL A 533 -1.91 -16.63 11.44
N ILE A 534 -2.10 -16.94 12.73
CA ILE A 534 -2.62 -18.29 13.15
C ILE A 534 -3.57 -18.43 14.42
N ASP A 535 -4.38 -17.44 14.84
CA ASP A 535 -5.13 -17.38 16.15
C ASP A 535 -6.47 -16.51 16.18
N ASN A 536 -7.17 -16.33 15.04
CA ASN A 536 -8.46 -15.63 14.75
C ASN A 536 -8.91 -14.26 15.38
N THR A 537 -8.31 -13.07 15.12
CA THR A 537 -8.63 -11.76 15.77
C THR A 537 -7.96 -10.46 15.10
N ILE A 538 -8.04 -9.16 15.53
CA ILE A 538 -7.56 -7.83 14.96
C ILE A 538 -6.92 -6.88 16.06
N SER A 539 -5.79 -6.16 15.82
CA SER A 539 -5.02 -5.34 16.81
C SER A 539 -5.34 -3.86 16.77
N ILE A 540 -5.49 -3.12 17.88
CA ILE A 540 -5.80 -1.67 17.88
C ILE A 540 -4.62 -0.90 18.61
N LEU A 541 -3.94 0.17 18.09
CA LEU A 541 -2.72 0.86 18.63
C LEU A 541 -2.41 2.43 18.42
N LEU A 542 -3.03 3.42 19.07
CA LEU A 542 -2.79 4.88 18.87
C LEU A 542 -1.48 5.38 19.40
N GLY A 543 -1.04 6.55 18.93
CA GLY A 543 0.13 7.24 19.50
C GLY A 543 -0.15 8.55 20.27
N ASN A 544 0.90 9.09 20.88
CA ASN A 544 0.77 9.78 22.18
C ASN A 544 0.65 11.30 22.24
N GLY A 545 1.19 12.05 21.30
CA GLY A 545 1.66 13.42 21.53
C GLY A 545 3.16 13.51 21.73
N ASN A 546 3.90 12.45 21.37
CA ASN A 546 5.35 12.44 21.55
C ASN A 546 6.06 11.38 20.72
N GLY A 547 5.35 10.50 20.02
CA GLY A 547 5.94 9.23 19.65
C GLY A 547 6.01 8.20 20.81
N SER A 548 4.89 7.87 21.48
CA SER A 548 4.73 6.64 22.31
C SER A 548 3.37 5.91 22.07
N PHE A 549 3.31 4.57 22.17
CA PHE A 549 2.18 3.64 21.91
C PHE A 549 2.15 2.68 23.14
N GLN A 550 1.04 2.56 23.87
CA GLN A 550 0.84 1.69 25.04
C GLN A 550 0.35 0.28 24.62
N GLN A 551 -0.84 -0.20 24.98
CA GLN A 551 -1.26 -1.59 24.75
C GLN A 551 -2.72 -1.80 24.30
N GLN A 552 -3.13 -3.07 24.28
CA GLN A 552 -4.11 -3.71 23.41
C GLN A 552 -5.29 -4.33 24.15
N ASN A 553 -6.09 -5.00 23.33
CA ASN A 553 -7.12 -5.97 23.62
C ASN A 553 -7.14 -6.97 22.40
N VAL A 554 -8.21 -7.70 22.03
CA VAL A 554 -8.23 -8.63 20.84
C VAL A 554 -9.65 -8.93 20.27
N TYR A 555 -9.77 -9.58 19.09
CA TYR A 555 -10.76 -9.13 18.10
C TYR A 555 -11.12 -9.92 16.79
N MET A 556 -12.05 -10.90 16.74
CA MET A 556 -12.29 -11.78 15.56
C MET A 556 -12.01 -11.25 14.14
N ALA A 557 -11.18 -11.97 13.37
CA ALA A 557 -10.93 -11.79 11.94
C ALA A 557 -10.55 -13.11 11.24
N GLY A 558 -10.39 -13.13 9.91
CA GLY A 558 -10.47 -14.33 9.06
C GLY A 558 -9.27 -15.16 8.64
N SER A 559 -8.97 -15.29 7.31
CA SER A 559 -8.57 -16.39 6.31
C SER A 559 -7.23 -16.79 5.48
N ASN A 560 -6.20 -15.99 4.97
CA ASN A 560 -4.78 -16.30 4.37
C ASN A 560 -4.04 -15.27 3.34
N PRO A 561 -3.40 -14.11 3.70
CA PRO A 561 -4.08 -12.84 3.33
C PRO A 561 -3.42 -11.42 3.33
N VAL A 562 -3.29 -10.62 2.24
CA VAL A 562 -2.53 -9.31 2.17
C VAL A 562 -3.09 -7.89 2.35
N PHE A 563 -4.36 -7.50 2.55
CA PHE A 563 -4.60 -6.06 2.87
C PHE A 563 -5.99 -5.64 3.55
N ILE A 564 -6.12 -4.43 4.15
CA ILE A 564 -7.37 -3.71 4.64
C ILE A 564 -7.46 -2.17 4.59
N ILE A 565 -8.63 -1.52 4.44
CA ILE A 565 -8.75 -0.05 4.35
C ILE A 565 -9.63 0.69 5.24
N SER A 566 -9.46 2.00 5.24
CA SER A 566 -9.95 3.00 6.14
C SER A 566 -10.56 4.13 5.36
N ASP A 567 -11.66 4.67 5.89
CA ASP A 567 -12.65 5.62 5.32
C ASP A 567 -14.11 5.10 5.75
N ASP A 568 -15.28 5.72 5.51
CA ASP A 568 -16.69 5.69 6.06
C ASP A 568 -17.96 5.75 5.13
N PHE A 569 -18.29 4.72 4.35
CA PHE A 569 -19.09 4.74 3.13
C PHE A 569 -20.60 5.11 3.11
N ASN A 570 -21.03 6.20 3.76
CA ASN A 570 -22.38 6.79 3.69
C ASN A 570 -22.66 8.24 4.23
N ASN A 571 -21.67 9.06 4.60
CA ASN A 571 -21.78 10.54 4.76
C ASN A 571 -22.49 11.22 6.00
N ASP A 572 -21.68 11.87 6.88
CA ASP A 572 -21.89 12.56 8.19
C ASP A 572 -20.54 13.07 8.84
N ASN A 573 -19.42 12.42 8.47
CA ASN A 573 -18.00 12.81 8.35
C ASN A 573 -16.96 11.92 9.11
N LEU A 574 -17.32 10.80 9.77
CA LEU A 574 -16.52 10.18 10.84
C LEU A 574 -16.15 8.66 10.74
N LEU A 575 -15.01 8.36 10.13
CA LEU A 575 -14.65 7.24 9.24
C LEU A 575 -14.50 5.75 9.76
N ASP A 576 -14.14 4.73 8.95
CA ASP A 576 -14.30 3.27 9.28
C ASP A 576 -13.32 2.28 8.56
N LEU A 577 -13.48 0.92 8.55
CA LEU A 577 -12.45 -0.10 8.12
C LEU A 577 -12.70 -1.43 7.35
N ALA A 578 -11.87 -2.02 6.46
CA ALA A 578 -12.20 -3.07 5.45
C ALA A 578 -11.14 -4.15 5.04
N VAL A 579 -11.25 -5.48 5.21
CA VAL A 579 -10.22 -6.58 4.94
C VAL A 579 -10.65 -7.64 3.94
N ALA A 580 -9.76 -8.51 3.44
CA ALA A 580 -10.19 -9.88 3.12
C ALA A 580 -9.45 -11.08 3.72
N ASN A 581 -9.96 -12.30 3.51
CA ASN A 581 -9.58 -13.56 4.20
C ASN A 581 -9.61 -14.78 3.26
N GLN A 582 -8.71 -15.77 3.20
CA GLN A 582 -8.57 -16.69 2.03
C GLN A 582 -9.56 -17.84 1.88
N LEU A 583 -10.39 -18.15 2.88
CA LEU A 583 -11.03 -19.47 2.95
C LEU A 583 -12.60 -19.54 3.04
N GLU A 584 -13.40 -18.46 2.86
CA GLU A 584 -14.91 -18.48 2.80
C GLU A 584 -15.72 -17.28 2.17
N ASP A 585 -16.06 -17.31 0.89
CA ASP A 585 -17.30 -16.71 0.34
C ASP A 585 -17.52 -15.15 0.28
N THR A 586 -16.72 -14.18 0.81
CA THR A 586 -17.27 -12.80 1.11
C THR A 586 -16.35 -11.59 1.54
N VAL A 587 -16.69 -10.26 1.65
CA VAL A 587 -15.89 -9.28 2.50
C VAL A 587 -16.55 -8.33 3.50
N SER A 588 -15.79 -7.67 4.40
CA SER A 588 -16.29 -6.51 5.13
C SER A 588 -15.33 -5.48 5.68
N VAL A 589 -15.91 -4.58 6.52
CA VAL A 589 -16.17 -3.13 6.28
C VAL A 589 -17.14 -2.45 7.45
N PHE A 590 -17.10 -1.18 8.05
CA PHE A 590 -17.43 -0.78 9.55
C PHE A 590 -18.42 0.35 10.40
N LEU A 591 -19.47 1.25 10.05
CA LEU A 591 -20.47 2.39 10.58
C LEU A 591 -20.14 3.07 11.97
N GLY A 592 -20.96 3.77 12.81
CA GLY A 592 -20.53 4.04 14.23
C GLY A 592 -21.17 4.80 15.42
N ASN A 593 -20.24 5.31 16.30
CA ASN A 593 -20.35 5.72 17.72
C ASN A 593 -19.18 6.54 18.45
N GLY A 594 -17.90 6.63 18.01
CA GLY A 594 -17.12 7.90 18.14
C GLY A 594 -15.81 8.05 18.95
N ASN A 595 -15.11 7.02 19.44
CA ASN A 595 -14.47 7.19 20.76
C ASN A 595 -13.30 6.25 21.21
N GLY A 596 -12.71 5.43 20.34
CA GLY A 596 -11.87 4.30 20.80
C GLY A 596 -12.54 2.90 20.62
N THR A 597 -13.74 2.85 20.04
CA THR A 597 -14.60 1.64 19.96
C THR A 597 -15.49 1.55 18.72
N PHE A 598 -15.91 0.34 18.36
CA PHE A 598 -16.10 0.00 16.95
C PHE A 598 -16.94 -1.35 16.84
N GLU A 599 -17.96 -1.57 15.97
CA GLU A 599 -19.03 -2.66 16.07
C GLU A 599 -18.77 -3.99 15.29
N ARG A 600 -19.76 -4.63 14.60
CA ARG A 600 -19.76 -6.11 14.36
C ARG A 600 -20.34 -6.68 13.04
N GLN A 601 -19.71 -7.76 12.57
CA GLN A 601 -19.98 -8.79 11.53
C GLN A 601 -21.17 -8.59 10.60
N ARG A 602 -20.80 -8.07 9.43
CA ARG A 602 -21.52 -7.98 8.18
C ARG A 602 -20.51 -8.46 7.08
N LYS A 603 -20.95 -9.03 5.94
CA LYS A 603 -20.14 -9.58 4.79
C LYS A 603 -20.55 -8.84 3.49
N TYR A 604 -19.99 -9.13 2.30
CA TYR A 604 -20.26 -8.78 0.87
C TYR A 604 -19.69 -9.98 0.02
N GLY A 605 -19.53 -10.09 -1.32
CA GLY A 605 -18.92 -11.31 -2.00
C GLY A 605 -19.19 -11.57 -3.51
N THR A 606 -19.47 -12.78 -4.04
CA THR A 606 -18.40 -13.61 -4.67
C THR A 606 -18.60 -14.33 -6.08
N GLY A 607 -17.69 -14.66 -7.10
CA GLY A 607 -16.73 -14.10 -8.22
C GLY A 607 -15.24 -13.42 -8.45
N SER A 608 -13.93 -13.35 -7.90
CA SER A 608 -12.91 -13.66 -6.76
C SER A 608 -11.75 -12.61 -6.47
N GLY A 609 -10.99 -12.73 -5.34
CA GLY A 609 -9.54 -13.20 -5.29
C GLY A 609 -8.18 -12.74 -4.49
N PRO A 610 -7.88 -11.61 -3.73
CA PRO A 610 -6.94 -10.43 -3.98
C PRO A 610 -5.44 -10.21 -3.60
N SER A 611 -4.81 -8.97 -3.64
CA SER A 611 -3.44 -8.39 -3.17
C SER A 611 -2.98 -6.85 -3.09
N CYS A 612 -3.63 -5.78 -3.58
CA CYS A 612 -3.49 -4.33 -3.16
C CYS A 612 -4.63 -3.49 -3.77
N ILE A 613 -5.11 -2.38 -3.20
CA ILE A 613 -6.11 -1.40 -3.74
C ILE A 613 -5.44 0.00 -3.96
N LEU A 614 -6.05 1.04 -4.58
CA LEU A 614 -5.52 2.43 -4.68
C LEU A 614 -6.62 3.52 -4.92
N SER A 615 -6.33 4.84 -4.93
CA SER A 615 -7.16 5.91 -4.32
C SER A 615 -7.30 7.27 -5.10
N GLY A 616 -8.49 7.78 -5.49
CA GLY A 616 -8.82 9.19 -5.89
C GLY A 616 -10.34 9.45 -6.19
N TYR A 617 -10.82 10.68 -6.54
CA TYR A 617 -12.17 11.04 -7.11
C TYR A 617 -12.26 10.95 -8.66
N LEU A 618 -13.20 10.20 -9.26
CA LEU A 618 -13.29 9.94 -10.69
C LEU A 618 -14.59 9.90 -11.65
N ASN A 619 -15.88 10.25 -11.32
CA ASN A 619 -17.05 10.46 -12.27
C ASN A 619 -18.22 11.50 -11.95
N ASN A 620 -18.04 12.53 -11.08
CA ASN A 620 -18.88 13.73 -10.68
C ASN A 620 -20.20 13.70 -9.82
N ASP A 621 -20.01 13.63 -8.49
CA ASP A 621 -20.73 14.00 -7.26
C ASP A 621 -19.61 13.98 -6.14
N SER A 622 -19.86 14.22 -4.84
CA SER A 622 -18.84 14.80 -3.90
C SER A 622 -18.31 14.00 -2.67
N ASN A 623 -18.10 12.69 -2.70
CA ASN A 623 -17.27 11.87 -1.75
C ASN A 623 -17.08 10.36 -2.08
N VAL A 624 -15.86 9.80 -1.85
CA VAL A 624 -15.29 8.63 -0.98
C VAL A 624 -15.22 6.94 -1.29
N ASP A 625 -14.77 6.12 -2.37
CA ASP A 625 -14.86 4.69 -2.93
C ASP A 625 -13.64 3.64 -3.16
N LEU A 626 -13.78 2.54 -3.98
CA LEU A 626 -13.66 1.09 -3.61
C LEU A 626 -13.12 -0.03 -4.61
N ILE A 627 -11.87 -0.21 -5.07
CA ILE A 627 -11.53 -1.32 -6.05
C ILE A 627 -11.06 -2.67 -5.50
N VAL A 628 -11.01 -3.79 -6.27
CA VAL A 628 -10.85 -5.11 -5.65
C VAL A 628 -10.22 -6.32 -6.47
N ALA A 629 -9.02 -6.85 -6.13
CA ALA A 629 -7.75 -6.84 -6.94
C ALA A 629 -7.13 -8.18 -7.49
N ASN A 630 -6.64 -8.47 -8.75
CA ASN A 630 -6.70 -9.75 -9.63
C ASN A 630 -5.86 -11.16 -9.73
N GLU A 631 -4.63 -11.60 -9.26
CA GLU A 631 -4.04 -13.04 -9.11
C GLU A 631 -4.77 -14.38 -9.34
N HIS A 632 -5.06 -15.14 -8.26
CA HIS A 632 -5.16 -16.61 -8.12
C HIS A 632 -6.06 -17.38 -9.13
N SER A 633 -6.82 -16.70 -9.96
CA SER A 633 -7.36 -17.20 -11.24
C SER A 633 -7.66 -16.09 -12.27
N GLY A 634 -7.09 -14.87 -12.15
CA GLY A 634 -7.17 -13.73 -13.07
C GLY A 634 -8.50 -12.94 -13.31
N ASP A 635 -9.06 -12.13 -12.39
CA ASP A 635 -10.41 -11.50 -12.58
C ASP A 635 -10.73 -10.11 -12.05
N LEU A 636 -10.64 -9.04 -12.84
CA LEU A 636 -10.55 -7.76 -12.15
C LEU A 636 -11.86 -7.36 -11.51
N SER A 637 -11.84 -7.16 -10.20
CA SER A 637 -13.01 -6.83 -9.44
C SER A 637 -12.89 -5.50 -8.70
N VAL A 638 -14.03 -5.02 -8.22
CA VAL A 638 -14.48 -3.69 -8.56
C VAL A 638 -15.65 -3.13 -7.73
N PHE A 639 -15.76 -1.81 -7.48
CA PHE A 639 -16.39 -1.29 -6.23
C PHE A 639 -17.32 -0.06 -6.05
N LEU A 640 -17.28 1.06 -6.81
CA LEU A 640 -18.31 2.13 -7.08
C LEU A 640 -19.26 2.71 -5.93
N ASN A 641 -19.86 3.94 -5.95
CA ASN A 641 -21.26 4.28 -5.42
C ASN A 641 -21.99 5.59 -5.89
N ASN A 642 -23.17 5.97 -5.34
CA ASN A 642 -24.02 7.09 -5.84
C ASN A 642 -25.02 7.74 -4.84
N CYS A 643 -25.44 9.00 -5.02
CA CYS A 643 -26.66 9.49 -4.35
C CYS A 643 -27.91 9.25 -5.21
N ASP A 644 -28.88 8.50 -4.64
CA ASP A 644 -30.29 8.43 -5.07
C ASP A 644 -31.07 9.60 -4.42
#